data_AF-A0A3R6W5E3-F1
#
_entry.id   AF-A0A3R6W5E3-F1
#
_cell.length_a   1.000
_cell.length_b   1.000
_cell.length_c   1.000
_cell.angle_alpha   90.00
_cell.angle_beta   90.00
_cell.angle_gamma   90.00
#
_symmetry.space_group_name_H-M   'P 1'
#
loop_
_entity.id
_entity.type
_entity.pdbx_description
1 polymer ?
#
loop_
_entity_poly.entity_id
_entity_poly.type
_entity_poly.pdbx_seq_one_letter_code
_entity_poly.pdbx_strand_id
1 'polypeptide(L)'
;MMGRDGVLESFSRNCRASEADIAIVEGCMGLFDGRDGHSDCGSTAEIAKWLHAPVVLVVDAWCLGRTAAAIVHGYASFDPDIRLAGVILNKIGGESHAQWLRDAISSSVLTKGVLVLGCLPKSVAVVMPERHLGLHLPSSETHTTIQHHIRLLIDAHVDLDTLVSRTEDADSAVRAPTSALSLPVLPDTLNCDMSRLPPVRFGVAKDDAFCFYYHDNLRHLEAAGATIVFFSPLHDTTLPSGLHGIYLGGGYPELHGSILEANKSMRASVHAFASGGGLVYAECGGLMYLANTLHDGHEGSFAMAGLLPFDVTMTPRMVMGYINASPSPALASLLRLPINLVLKCQQFHFSEATNDVGKPVEQLGPTGVGIGWTGVAHPAFHTTIVRSSSHTPQSSPEGIVQASTIATYCHVHFGATPEMAPALVAAARRHMRYVSFEATATETLGATWTTKDDEDGYTTNPSVLRGISEFCTSPAWLVRSLPKLTLSLITATTSQEIERQVQELHATGLRDLHAIDTVSLQMSKPDVVFTQEACDRCAVTDSALLRALDAVGLADVTSTVLCRPLTVNDMLSQVLRLAAVVGESRRGCILHAALTRRLQVVRDLIDAENPTKPRVLGLESAFPLVVSGQWLPDMRLRAGGVEALNESYPGCPPRRLQWDEIVAASPEVLVVACCGKSATGSAKEVEEHLAILPGFWDLPAMQTSPPRLYVVDHDLSSRPGPQLVDGIEILAALLHPTIEFPCQSLHKVVLQFVGPQRCLNMAEYFVPVNIKVGTKIDATQLETLEPSPIATSPRTLSPIQSLPAPTIATSQAPPSGAFPLAVSAHVLLSWNHKLLLLSGDTSPLDDATNLWEADVSLANDGAPSSLLVWRPAPCTAVYGEAVPTRRSNHAAVVWGDILVAFGGWDACGLHPLADLELLDLTTRCWTHGSTVGRPPSPRGNPSMVLASNRVLLVFGGWNGRDRFNDVVQLDLTSWSWSTLSAHDELHPASPSPRTDHTAIWWPSHSKNEHDRSGDDIMVVFGGSDKHQGPLNDVWAYDPSRAGTVDAWEQWICTGEVPPPRTSHAAILADSHEIEDMDDEDDNDDLASERYRLLHRVACARGYRQYVDPGSGYTVFTALYLKDRACCGYKCRHCPWGHKNVKKGVKNPNPNLEW
;
A
#
# COMPACT_ATOMS: atom_id res chain seq x y z
N MET A 1 -12.14 -29.91 16.86
CA MET A 1 -12.02 -28.46 17.15
C MET A 1 -12.78 -27.59 16.15
N MET A 2 -12.58 -27.76 14.84
CA MET A 2 -13.22 -26.94 13.79
C MET A 2 -14.69 -27.29 13.49
N GLY A 3 -15.17 -28.44 13.99
CA GLY A 3 -16.48 -28.98 13.60
C GLY A 3 -16.47 -29.53 12.17
N ARG A 4 -17.59 -30.11 11.75
CA ARG A 4 -17.72 -30.74 10.44
C ARG A 4 -17.46 -29.75 9.30
N ASP A 5 -18.20 -28.65 9.28
CA ASP A 5 -18.14 -27.70 8.16
C ASP A 5 -16.76 -27.04 8.04
N GLY A 6 -16.09 -26.74 9.15
CA GLY A 6 -14.72 -26.21 9.15
C GLY A 6 -13.71 -27.21 8.58
N VAL A 7 -13.83 -28.50 8.91
CA VAL A 7 -12.97 -29.55 8.30
C VAL A 7 -13.22 -29.65 6.79
N LEU A 8 -14.48 -29.64 6.36
CA LEU A 8 -14.82 -29.72 4.93
C LEU A 8 -14.32 -28.50 4.14
N GLU A 9 -14.45 -27.31 4.70
CA GLU A 9 -13.92 -26.06 4.14
C GLU A 9 -12.40 -26.14 4.02
N SER A 10 -11.70 -26.47 5.10
CA SER A 10 -10.23 -26.50 5.12
C SER A 10 -9.68 -27.52 4.14
N PHE A 11 -10.26 -28.73 4.10
CA PHE A 11 -9.89 -29.75 3.13
C PHE A 11 -10.09 -29.26 1.69
N SER A 12 -11.29 -28.75 1.37
CA SER A 12 -11.65 -28.30 0.02
C SER A 12 -10.77 -27.13 -0.44
N ARG A 13 -10.55 -26.14 0.43
CA ARG A 13 -9.72 -24.97 0.17
C ARG A 13 -8.28 -25.38 -0.10
N ASN A 14 -7.70 -26.26 0.71
CA ASN A 14 -6.32 -26.71 0.54
C ASN A 14 -6.14 -27.54 -0.74
N CYS A 15 -7.09 -28.42 -1.08
CA CYS A 15 -7.03 -29.16 -2.35
C CYS A 15 -7.07 -28.22 -3.56
N ARG A 16 -7.94 -27.20 -3.55
CA ARG A 16 -8.02 -26.20 -4.63
C ARG A 16 -6.76 -25.33 -4.72
N ALA A 17 -6.27 -24.82 -3.60
CA ALA A 17 -5.13 -23.92 -3.56
C ALA A 17 -3.82 -24.59 -3.99
N SER A 18 -3.71 -25.92 -3.84
CA SER A 18 -2.55 -26.71 -4.24
C SER A 18 -2.70 -27.37 -5.61
N GLU A 19 -3.86 -27.24 -6.26
CA GLU A 19 -4.21 -27.98 -7.48
C GLU A 19 -3.92 -29.49 -7.36
N ALA A 20 -4.12 -30.05 -6.17
CA ALA A 20 -3.67 -31.41 -5.86
C ALA A 20 -4.53 -32.47 -6.57
N ASP A 21 -3.86 -33.39 -7.28
CA ASP A 21 -4.49 -34.59 -7.86
C ASP A 21 -4.92 -35.59 -6.78
N ILE A 22 -4.16 -35.68 -5.66
CA ILE A 22 -4.39 -36.60 -4.55
C ILE A 22 -4.19 -35.87 -3.22
N ALA A 23 -5.17 -36.00 -2.32
CA ALA A 23 -5.07 -35.54 -0.94
C ALA A 23 -4.93 -36.74 0.01
N ILE A 24 -3.85 -36.77 0.79
CA ILE A 24 -3.59 -37.83 1.78
C ILE A 24 -3.98 -37.31 3.16
N VAL A 25 -4.91 -38.00 3.82
CA VAL A 25 -5.29 -37.73 5.22
C VAL A 25 -4.66 -38.80 6.10
N GLU A 26 -3.64 -38.41 6.86
CA GLU A 26 -3.05 -39.28 7.87
C GLU A 26 -3.91 -39.28 9.14
N GLY A 27 -4.33 -40.46 9.57
CA GLY A 27 -5.02 -40.64 10.85
C GLY A 27 -4.02 -40.64 12.01
N CYS A 28 -4.36 -39.94 13.10
CA CYS A 28 -3.60 -40.03 14.34
C CYS A 28 -4.14 -41.18 15.20
N MET A 29 -3.26 -41.90 15.90
CA MET A 29 -3.60 -43.08 16.73
C MET A 29 -4.26 -44.20 15.89
N GLY A 30 -5.33 -44.84 16.39
CA GLY A 30 -6.16 -45.78 15.64
C GLY A 30 -7.32 -45.13 14.90
N LEU A 31 -7.88 -45.84 13.91
CA LEU A 31 -8.99 -45.34 13.08
C LEU A 31 -10.19 -44.85 13.89
N PHE A 32 -10.57 -45.58 14.94
CA PHE A 32 -11.74 -45.26 15.79
C PHE A 32 -11.36 -44.52 17.09
N ASP A 33 -10.09 -44.16 17.28
CA ASP A 33 -9.64 -43.51 18.51
C ASP A 33 -9.97 -42.02 18.46
N GLY A 34 -10.94 -41.60 19.28
CA GLY A 34 -11.41 -40.22 19.35
C GLY A 34 -11.36 -39.65 20.76
N ARG A 35 -12.25 -38.68 21.03
CA ARG A 35 -12.39 -37.96 22.30
C ARG A 35 -12.78 -38.86 23.47
N ASP A 36 -13.58 -39.90 23.22
CA ASP A 36 -14.07 -40.86 24.21
C ASP A 36 -14.25 -42.26 23.58
N GLY A 37 -14.59 -43.25 24.42
CA GLY A 37 -14.78 -44.64 23.98
C GLY A 37 -16.22 -45.01 23.61
N HIS A 38 -17.12 -44.03 23.47
CA HIS A 38 -18.54 -44.29 23.20
C HIS A 38 -19.00 -43.74 21.84
N SER A 39 -18.19 -42.94 21.18
CA SER A 39 -18.50 -42.30 19.90
C SER A 39 -17.25 -42.12 19.03
N ASP A 40 -17.46 -41.84 17.74
CA ASP A 40 -16.36 -41.49 16.83
C ASP A 40 -15.91 -40.03 16.96
N CYS A 41 -16.43 -39.27 17.92
CA CYS A 41 -16.19 -37.83 17.98
C CYS A 41 -14.69 -37.52 18.07
N GLY A 42 -14.15 -36.81 17.09
CA GLY A 42 -12.74 -36.48 16.98
C GLY A 42 -11.82 -37.61 16.52
N SER A 43 -12.35 -38.75 16.05
CA SER A 43 -11.57 -39.86 15.50
C SER A 43 -11.31 -39.70 14.00
N THR A 44 -10.33 -40.46 13.49
CA THR A 44 -10.05 -40.52 12.05
C THR A 44 -11.26 -41.05 11.27
N ALA A 45 -12.03 -41.97 11.85
CA ALA A 45 -13.27 -42.52 11.27
C ALA A 45 -14.33 -41.43 11.03
N GLU A 46 -14.52 -40.51 11.98
CA GLU A 46 -15.45 -39.40 11.81
C GLU A 46 -15.04 -38.48 10.65
N ILE A 47 -13.75 -38.15 10.55
CA ILE A 47 -13.22 -37.32 9.45
C ILE A 47 -13.37 -38.04 8.11
N ALA A 48 -13.05 -39.34 8.04
CA ALA A 48 -13.23 -40.14 6.83
C ALA A 48 -14.69 -40.15 6.36
N LYS A 49 -15.64 -40.28 7.29
CA LYS A 49 -17.08 -40.21 6.98
C LYS A 49 -17.51 -38.84 6.48
N TRP A 50 -17.02 -37.76 7.08
CA TRP A 50 -17.34 -36.39 6.62
C TRP A 50 -16.82 -36.13 5.21
N LEU A 51 -15.60 -36.56 4.92
CA LEU A 51 -14.94 -36.39 3.63
C LEU A 51 -15.40 -37.42 2.58
N HIS A 52 -16.19 -38.42 2.98
CA HIS A 52 -16.43 -39.63 2.18
C HIS A 52 -15.11 -40.27 1.67
N ALA A 53 -14.05 -40.12 2.46
CA ALA A 53 -12.71 -40.53 2.06
C ALA A 53 -12.55 -42.05 2.17
N PRO A 54 -11.99 -42.72 1.13
CA PRO A 54 -11.60 -44.11 1.23
C PRO A 54 -10.48 -44.28 2.25
N VAL A 55 -10.60 -45.29 3.12
CA VAL A 55 -9.60 -45.62 4.15
C VAL A 55 -8.68 -46.72 3.64
N VAL A 56 -7.37 -46.53 3.78
CA VAL A 56 -6.35 -47.56 3.59
C VAL A 56 -5.81 -47.94 4.96
N LEU A 57 -6.00 -49.19 5.36
CA LEU A 57 -5.53 -49.67 6.66
C LEU A 57 -4.11 -50.23 6.54
N VAL A 58 -3.17 -49.70 7.32
CA VAL A 58 -1.82 -50.26 7.44
C VAL A 58 -1.76 -51.16 8.67
N VAL A 59 -1.50 -52.45 8.47
CA VAL A 59 -1.42 -53.44 9.57
C VAL A 59 0.02 -53.87 9.78
N ASP A 60 0.53 -53.71 11.00
CA ASP A 60 1.79 -54.34 11.39
C ASP A 60 1.59 -55.86 11.45
N ALA A 61 2.13 -56.56 10.46
CA ALA A 61 2.01 -58.01 10.32
C ALA A 61 3.24 -58.75 10.85
N TRP A 62 4.12 -58.09 11.62
CA TRP A 62 5.28 -58.73 12.22
C TRP A 62 4.86 -59.94 13.07
N CYS A 63 5.32 -61.13 12.67
CA CYS A 63 4.99 -62.41 13.31
C CYS A 63 3.50 -62.76 13.36
N LEU A 64 2.65 -62.13 12.55
CA LEU A 64 1.24 -62.48 12.42
C LEU A 64 1.04 -63.56 11.35
N GLY A 65 0.07 -64.44 11.56
CA GLY A 65 -0.41 -65.38 10.55
C GLY A 65 -1.91 -65.16 10.33
N ARG A 66 -2.72 -66.17 10.60
CA ARG A 66 -4.19 -66.09 10.48
C ARG A 66 -4.84 -64.96 11.30
N THR A 67 -4.22 -64.53 12.40
CA THR A 67 -4.68 -63.41 13.25
C THR A 67 -4.84 -62.10 12.47
N ALA A 68 -4.04 -61.87 11.42
CA ALA A 68 -4.19 -60.67 10.59
C ALA A 68 -5.60 -60.56 9.98
N ALA A 69 -6.21 -61.69 9.58
CA ALA A 69 -7.57 -61.70 9.06
C ALA A 69 -8.62 -61.32 10.13
N ALA A 70 -8.37 -61.63 11.42
CA ALA A 70 -9.26 -61.22 12.51
C ALA A 70 -9.18 -59.71 12.79
N ILE A 71 -7.98 -59.13 12.74
CA ILE A 71 -7.77 -57.67 12.89
C ILE A 71 -8.45 -56.94 11.72
N VAL A 72 -8.18 -57.36 10.49
CA VAL A 72 -8.79 -56.79 9.28
C VAL A 72 -10.31 -56.92 9.32
N HIS A 73 -10.84 -58.07 9.76
CA HIS A 73 -12.27 -58.26 9.94
C HIS A 73 -12.86 -57.22 10.89
N GLY A 74 -12.24 -57.03 12.06
CA GLY A 74 -12.65 -56.03 13.05
C GLY A 74 -12.82 -54.66 12.41
N TYR A 75 -11.77 -54.14 11.77
CA TYR A 75 -11.84 -52.82 11.11
C TYR A 75 -12.84 -52.76 9.93
N ALA A 76 -12.96 -53.83 9.16
CA ALA A 76 -13.83 -53.87 7.98
C ALA A 76 -15.33 -53.94 8.33
N SER A 77 -15.71 -54.41 9.53
CA SER A 77 -17.11 -54.58 9.92
C SER A 77 -17.54 -53.84 11.18
N PHE A 78 -16.63 -53.19 11.91
CA PHE A 78 -16.97 -52.49 13.15
C PHE A 78 -17.93 -51.31 12.91
N ASP A 79 -17.65 -50.50 11.89
CA ASP A 79 -18.52 -49.41 11.43
C ASP A 79 -18.79 -49.59 9.92
N PRO A 80 -20.03 -49.92 9.51
CA PRO A 80 -20.37 -50.15 8.11
C PRO A 80 -20.33 -48.88 7.24
N ASP A 81 -20.33 -47.69 7.83
CA ASP A 81 -20.27 -46.42 7.10
C ASP A 81 -18.83 -46.08 6.65
N ILE A 82 -17.83 -46.83 7.10
CA ILE A 82 -16.44 -46.66 6.69
C ILE A 82 -16.16 -47.38 5.36
N ARG A 83 -15.71 -46.62 4.37
CA ARG A 83 -15.29 -47.14 3.06
C ARG A 83 -13.83 -47.62 3.12
N LEU A 84 -13.61 -48.88 3.46
CA LEU A 84 -12.27 -49.48 3.41
C LEU A 84 -11.87 -49.80 1.95
N ALA A 85 -10.89 -49.07 1.40
CA ALA A 85 -10.38 -49.30 0.05
C ALA A 85 -9.43 -50.51 -0.03
N GLY A 86 -8.71 -50.81 1.05
CA GLY A 86 -7.86 -51.99 1.14
C GLY A 86 -6.90 -51.94 2.32
N VAL A 87 -6.02 -52.94 2.37
CA VAL A 87 -5.05 -53.14 3.45
C VAL A 87 -3.63 -53.23 2.90
N ILE A 88 -2.70 -52.54 3.54
CA ILE A 88 -1.25 -52.71 3.35
C ILE A 88 -0.70 -53.46 4.56
N LEU A 89 -0.03 -54.58 4.31
CA LEU A 89 0.60 -55.37 5.36
C LEU A 89 2.07 -54.97 5.51
N ASN A 90 2.45 -54.48 6.68
CA ASN A 90 3.80 -53.98 6.97
C ASN A 90 4.65 -55.05 7.68
N LYS A 91 5.98 -54.94 7.55
CA LYS A 91 7.00 -55.80 8.19
C LYS A 91 6.90 -57.29 7.83
N ILE A 92 6.68 -57.60 6.55
CA ILE A 92 6.59 -58.98 6.04
C ILE A 92 7.96 -59.66 6.00
N GLY A 93 8.03 -60.92 6.46
CA GLY A 93 9.27 -61.72 6.49
C GLY A 93 9.73 -62.33 5.16
N GLY A 94 8.93 -62.22 4.08
CA GLY A 94 9.22 -62.76 2.74
C GLY A 94 7.95 -63.15 1.98
N GLU A 95 8.07 -63.61 0.74
CA GLU A 95 6.90 -63.86 -0.14
C GLU A 95 5.99 -64.98 0.37
N SER A 96 6.54 -66.06 0.95
CA SER A 96 5.73 -67.13 1.55
C SER A 96 4.87 -66.62 2.70
N HIS A 97 5.37 -65.64 3.46
CA HIS A 97 4.61 -64.98 4.53
C HIS A 97 3.52 -64.07 3.96
N ALA A 98 3.84 -63.28 2.92
CA ALA A 98 2.86 -62.48 2.21
C ALA A 98 1.70 -63.33 1.66
N GLN A 99 2.01 -64.43 0.97
CA GLN A 99 1.00 -65.33 0.42
C GLN A 99 0.13 -65.94 1.52
N TRP A 100 0.73 -66.39 2.63
CA TRP A 100 -0.05 -66.93 3.74
C TRP A 100 -1.01 -65.90 4.34
N LEU A 101 -0.62 -64.64 4.46
CA LEU A 101 -1.50 -63.57 4.93
C LEU A 101 -2.62 -63.26 3.93
N ARG A 102 -2.33 -63.24 2.62
CA ARG A 102 -3.36 -63.10 1.57
C ARG A 102 -4.37 -64.24 1.63
N ASP A 103 -3.91 -65.48 1.79
CA ASP A 103 -4.77 -66.66 1.95
C ASP A 103 -5.63 -66.57 3.22
N ALA A 104 -5.04 -66.10 4.33
CA ALA A 104 -5.77 -65.91 5.57
C ALA A 104 -6.90 -64.88 5.43
N ILE A 105 -6.63 -63.73 4.80
CA ILE A 105 -7.62 -62.66 4.60
C ILE A 105 -8.69 -63.09 3.59
N SER A 106 -8.33 -63.79 2.52
CA SER A 106 -9.28 -64.23 1.48
C SER A 106 -10.13 -65.46 1.88
N SER A 107 -9.62 -66.32 2.76
CA SER A 107 -10.32 -67.54 3.19
C SER A 107 -11.49 -67.29 4.15
N SER A 108 -11.56 -66.12 4.78
CA SER A 108 -12.66 -65.73 5.65
C SER A 108 -13.77 -65.06 4.84
N VAL A 109 -14.99 -65.60 4.93
CA VAL A 109 -16.19 -65.01 4.30
C VAL A 109 -16.42 -63.56 4.74
N LEU A 110 -15.97 -63.22 5.95
CA LEU A 110 -16.13 -61.91 6.57
C LEU A 110 -15.12 -60.86 6.07
N THR A 111 -14.05 -61.27 5.39
CA THR A 111 -13.01 -60.38 4.83
C THR A 111 -12.76 -60.60 3.35
N LYS A 112 -13.54 -61.48 2.69
CA LYS A 112 -13.41 -61.82 1.27
C LYS A 112 -13.49 -60.61 0.32
N GLY A 113 -14.16 -59.54 0.75
CA GLY A 113 -14.25 -58.28 0.00
C GLY A 113 -13.09 -57.30 0.22
N VAL A 114 -12.18 -57.58 1.16
CA VAL A 114 -11.06 -56.69 1.50
C VAL A 114 -9.86 -57.03 0.63
N LEU A 115 -9.40 -56.04 -0.14
CA LEU A 115 -8.24 -56.18 -1.00
C LEU A 115 -6.93 -55.95 -0.23
N VAL A 116 -5.94 -56.82 -0.44
CA VAL A 116 -4.57 -56.58 -0.01
C VAL A 116 -3.86 -55.79 -1.10
N LEU A 117 -3.63 -54.51 -0.85
CA LEU A 117 -3.02 -53.57 -1.80
C LEU A 117 -1.49 -53.70 -1.85
N GLY A 118 -0.87 -54.19 -0.78
CA GLY A 118 0.58 -54.33 -0.74
C GLY A 118 1.10 -55.10 0.47
N CYS A 119 2.34 -55.59 0.34
CA CYS A 119 3.03 -56.36 1.38
C CYS A 119 4.46 -55.84 1.52
N LEU A 120 4.66 -54.87 2.42
CA LEU A 120 5.95 -54.22 2.64
C LEU A 120 6.89 -55.13 3.45
N PRO A 121 8.05 -55.52 2.92
CA PRO A 121 9.00 -56.35 3.64
C PRO A 121 9.63 -55.58 4.81
N LYS A 122 10.09 -56.30 5.83
CA LYS A 122 10.92 -55.67 6.87
C LYS A 122 12.27 -55.26 6.26
N SER A 123 12.59 -53.97 6.35
CA SER A 123 13.87 -53.43 5.88
C SER A 123 14.62 -52.72 7.00
N VAL A 124 15.89 -53.07 7.21
CA VAL A 124 16.78 -52.36 8.14
C VAL A 124 17.24 -51.01 7.60
N ALA A 125 17.12 -50.78 6.29
CA ALA A 125 17.42 -49.51 5.64
C ALA A 125 16.32 -48.45 5.89
N VAL A 126 15.16 -48.87 6.42
CA VAL A 126 14.00 -48.02 6.72
C VAL A 126 13.60 -48.23 8.17
N VAL A 127 14.48 -47.82 9.09
CA VAL A 127 14.18 -47.78 10.52
C VAL A 127 14.16 -46.32 10.95
N MET A 128 12.96 -45.79 11.20
CA MET A 128 12.80 -44.50 11.85
C MET A 128 12.88 -44.73 13.37
N PRO A 129 13.86 -44.15 14.07
CA PRO A 129 13.95 -44.33 15.52
C PRO A 129 12.71 -43.74 16.20
N GLU A 130 12.22 -44.38 17.25
CA GLU A 130 11.11 -43.83 18.01
C GLU A 130 11.57 -42.53 18.71
N ARG A 131 10.85 -41.43 18.46
CA ARG A 131 11.00 -40.18 19.21
C ARG A 131 9.99 -40.13 20.33
N HIS A 132 10.31 -39.39 21.40
CA HIS A 132 9.45 -39.18 22.57
C HIS A 132 8.05 -38.64 22.21
N LEU A 133 7.91 -38.07 21.00
CA LEU A 133 6.67 -37.52 20.42
C LEU A 133 6.40 -37.97 18.98
N GLY A 134 7.07 -39.02 18.48
CA GLY A 134 6.76 -39.67 17.19
C GLY A 134 7.12 -38.91 15.90
N LEU A 135 7.45 -37.61 15.95
CA LEU A 135 7.66 -36.80 14.73
C LEU A 135 9.15 -36.54 14.44
N HIS A 136 9.62 -37.01 13.29
CA HIS A 136 10.91 -36.64 12.70
C HIS A 136 10.72 -35.57 11.63
N LEU A 137 11.43 -34.45 11.74
CA LEU A 137 11.36 -33.38 10.74
C LEU A 137 12.12 -33.81 9.46
N PRO A 138 11.62 -33.52 8.24
CA PRO A 138 12.23 -33.97 6.98
C PRO A 138 13.65 -33.45 6.72
N SER A 139 14.11 -32.43 7.45
CA SER A 139 15.28 -31.59 7.15
C SER A 139 16.66 -32.19 7.46
N SER A 140 16.77 -33.39 8.05
CA SER A 140 18.09 -34.02 8.28
C SER A 140 18.61 -34.76 7.04
N GLU A 141 19.91 -34.65 6.71
CA GLU A 141 20.55 -35.33 5.57
C GLU A 141 20.26 -36.85 5.55
N THR A 142 20.12 -37.47 6.72
CA THR A 142 19.77 -38.87 6.95
C THR A 142 18.41 -39.27 6.36
N HIS A 143 17.46 -38.33 6.21
CA HIS A 143 16.10 -38.61 5.72
C HIS A 143 16.01 -38.79 4.21
N THR A 144 16.88 -38.16 3.41
CA THR A 144 16.84 -38.30 1.94
C THR A 144 17.08 -39.74 1.49
N THR A 145 17.99 -40.44 2.17
CA THR A 145 18.30 -41.85 1.90
C THR A 145 17.15 -42.76 2.34
N ILE A 146 16.57 -42.54 3.52
CA ILE A 146 15.43 -43.33 4.01
C ILE A 146 14.20 -43.14 3.10
N GLN A 147 13.90 -41.90 2.70
CA GLN A 147 12.82 -41.59 1.76
C GLN A 147 13.01 -42.29 0.41
N HIS A 148 14.23 -42.31 -0.12
CA HIS A 148 14.54 -43.04 -1.36
C HIS A 148 14.25 -44.54 -1.21
N HIS A 149 14.68 -45.15 -0.11
CA HIS A 149 14.40 -46.58 0.15
C HIS A 149 12.91 -46.85 0.36
N ILE A 150 12.17 -45.97 1.06
CA ILE A 150 10.71 -46.07 1.20
C ILE A 150 10.05 -46.04 -0.18
N ARG A 151 10.45 -45.12 -1.06
CA ARG A 151 9.91 -45.04 -2.42
C ARG A 151 10.11 -46.34 -3.18
N LEU A 152 11.32 -46.90 -3.17
CA LEU A 152 11.61 -48.17 -3.84
C LEU A 152 10.77 -49.32 -3.27
N LEU A 153 10.56 -49.35 -1.95
CA LEU A 153 9.73 -50.38 -1.31
C LEU A 153 8.26 -50.24 -1.68
N ILE A 154 7.73 -49.02 -1.71
CA ILE A 154 6.34 -48.77 -2.10
C ILE A 154 6.15 -49.15 -3.58
N ASP A 155 7.03 -48.70 -4.48
CA ASP A 155 6.98 -48.97 -5.93
C ASP A 155 7.03 -50.48 -6.24
N ALA A 156 7.84 -51.24 -5.48
CA ALA A 156 7.99 -52.68 -5.70
C ALA A 156 6.89 -53.55 -5.05
N HIS A 157 6.22 -53.06 -3.99
CA HIS A 157 5.41 -53.92 -3.12
C HIS A 157 3.99 -53.42 -2.83
N VAL A 158 3.61 -52.23 -3.32
CA VAL A 158 2.26 -51.67 -3.20
C VAL A 158 1.70 -51.40 -4.59
N ASP A 159 0.51 -51.93 -4.85
CA ASP A 159 -0.23 -51.69 -6.09
C ASP A 159 -0.87 -50.29 -6.05
N LEU A 160 -0.10 -49.29 -6.50
CA LEU A 160 -0.51 -47.89 -6.53
C LEU A 160 -1.63 -47.63 -7.54
N ASP A 161 -1.63 -48.31 -8.68
CA ASP A 161 -2.67 -48.14 -9.72
C ASP A 161 -4.03 -48.60 -9.20
N THR A 162 -4.08 -49.75 -8.53
CA THR A 162 -5.32 -50.24 -7.90
C THR A 162 -5.71 -49.36 -6.71
N LEU A 163 -4.75 -48.84 -5.95
CA LEU A 163 -5.05 -47.87 -4.88
C LEU A 163 -5.72 -46.62 -5.46
N VAL A 164 -5.13 -45.99 -6.47
CA VAL A 164 -5.64 -44.75 -7.08
C VAL A 164 -7.01 -44.97 -7.71
N SER A 165 -7.19 -46.01 -8.54
CA SER A 165 -8.51 -46.30 -9.15
C SER A 165 -9.63 -46.53 -8.11
N ARG A 166 -9.31 -47.12 -6.97
CA ARG A 166 -10.26 -47.29 -5.85
C ARG A 166 -10.58 -45.99 -5.13
N THR A 167 -9.76 -44.96 -5.32
CA THR A 167 -10.01 -43.60 -4.82
C THR A 167 -10.73 -42.72 -5.85
N GLU A 168 -10.63 -43.00 -7.15
CA GLU A 168 -11.32 -42.26 -8.24
C GLU A 168 -12.85 -42.39 -8.20
N ASP A 169 -13.39 -43.52 -7.72
CA ASP A 169 -14.85 -43.71 -7.51
C ASP A 169 -15.43 -42.78 -6.41
N ALA A 170 -14.63 -41.95 -5.75
CA ALA A 170 -15.08 -40.89 -4.84
C ALA A 170 -15.55 -39.64 -5.61
N ASP A 171 -16.40 -39.83 -6.63
CA ASP A 171 -16.84 -38.80 -7.58
C ASP A 171 -17.89 -37.82 -7.01
N SER A 172 -17.86 -37.59 -5.71
CA SER A 172 -18.51 -36.44 -5.09
C SER A 172 -17.43 -35.60 -4.45
N ALA A 173 -16.79 -34.74 -5.26
CA ALA A 173 -16.03 -33.60 -4.75
C ALA A 173 -16.81 -33.03 -3.57
N VAL A 174 -16.27 -33.16 -2.35
CA VAL A 174 -16.96 -32.73 -1.15
C VAL A 174 -17.20 -31.25 -1.30
N ARG A 175 -18.43 -30.87 -1.72
CA ARG A 175 -18.78 -29.47 -1.90
C ARG A 175 -18.90 -28.91 -0.50
N ALA A 176 -17.93 -28.10 -0.11
CA ALA A 176 -18.06 -27.26 1.07
C ALA A 176 -19.45 -26.57 1.01
N PRO A 177 -20.21 -26.53 2.11
CA PRO A 177 -21.48 -25.82 2.13
C PRO A 177 -21.26 -24.39 1.66
N THR A 178 -22.08 -23.90 0.71
CA THR A 178 -21.94 -22.56 0.12
C THR A 178 -21.99 -21.44 1.16
N SER A 179 -22.52 -21.71 2.35
CA SER A 179 -22.55 -20.78 3.50
C SER A 179 -21.23 -20.67 4.27
N ALA A 180 -20.27 -21.60 4.06
CA ALA A 180 -18.95 -21.58 4.69
C ALA A 180 -17.89 -20.85 3.83
N LEU A 181 -18.28 -20.32 2.66
CA LEU A 181 -17.41 -19.50 1.79
C LEU A 181 -17.06 -18.13 2.38
N SER A 182 -17.62 -17.79 3.54
CA SER A 182 -17.27 -16.57 4.25
C SER A 182 -16.44 -16.96 5.47
N LEU A 183 -15.14 -16.61 5.46
CA LEU A 183 -14.52 -16.11 6.70
C LEU A 183 -15.55 -15.19 7.36
N PRO A 184 -15.76 -15.19 8.70
CA PRO A 184 -16.72 -14.29 9.28
C PRO A 184 -16.28 -12.88 8.91
N VAL A 185 -17.01 -12.31 7.96
CA VAL A 185 -16.98 -10.91 7.65
C VAL A 185 -17.50 -10.30 8.94
N LEU A 186 -16.62 -9.56 9.63
CA LEU A 186 -17.06 -8.58 10.62
C LEU A 186 -18.31 -7.91 10.04
N PRO A 187 -19.41 -7.78 10.80
CA PRO A 187 -20.74 -7.50 10.28
C PRO A 187 -20.70 -6.52 9.09
N ASP A 188 -21.44 -6.86 8.02
CA ASP A 188 -21.55 -6.23 6.69
C ASP A 188 -21.71 -4.69 6.63
N THR A 189 -21.60 -3.97 7.74
CA THR A 189 -21.63 -2.51 7.83
C THR A 189 -20.32 -1.85 7.44
N LEU A 190 -19.22 -2.59 7.25
CA LEU A 190 -17.95 -2.06 6.77
C LEU A 190 -17.33 -2.94 5.68
N ASN A 191 -17.71 -2.69 4.44
CA ASN A 191 -16.99 -3.15 3.26
C ASN A 191 -15.65 -2.38 3.11
N CYS A 192 -14.86 -2.27 4.18
CA CYS A 192 -13.49 -1.79 4.14
C CYS A 192 -12.63 -2.96 3.64
N ASP A 193 -12.36 -2.94 2.34
CA ASP A 193 -11.42 -3.83 1.68
C ASP A 193 -10.10 -3.88 2.48
N MET A 194 -9.83 -5.00 3.16
CA MET A 194 -8.67 -5.12 4.07
C MET A 194 -7.33 -5.01 3.34
N SER A 195 -7.31 -5.23 2.02
CA SER A 195 -6.13 -4.98 1.18
C SER A 195 -5.71 -3.50 1.15
N ARG A 196 -6.60 -2.61 1.61
CA ARG A 196 -6.44 -1.16 1.60
C ARG A 196 -5.86 -0.57 2.89
N LEU A 197 -5.58 -1.40 3.89
CA LEU A 197 -4.98 -0.96 5.15
C LEU A 197 -3.46 -1.19 5.12
N PRO A 198 -2.66 -0.36 5.82
CA PRO A 198 -1.24 -0.61 6.00
C PRO A 198 -1.00 -2.03 6.53
N PRO A 199 -0.10 -2.83 5.93
CA PRO A 199 0.09 -4.22 6.32
C PRO A 199 0.67 -4.33 7.74
N VAL A 200 0.17 -5.29 8.51
CA VAL A 200 0.73 -5.60 9.83
C VAL A 200 1.77 -6.70 9.69
N ARG A 201 3.04 -6.32 9.70
CA ARG A 201 4.15 -7.28 9.69
C ARG A 201 4.21 -8.10 10.99
N PHE A 202 4.00 -9.41 10.88
CA PHE A 202 4.01 -10.37 11.98
C PHE A 202 5.21 -11.30 11.84
N GLY A 203 6.14 -11.26 12.80
CA GLY A 203 7.29 -12.16 12.83
C GLY A 203 6.90 -13.55 13.31
N VAL A 204 7.11 -14.61 12.54
CA VAL A 204 6.80 -15.98 12.96
C VAL A 204 8.11 -16.76 13.13
N ALA A 205 8.35 -17.25 14.35
CA ALA A 205 9.54 -18.07 14.61
C ALA A 205 9.44 -19.40 13.85
N LYS A 206 10.37 -19.74 12.97
CA LYS A 206 10.29 -20.97 12.18
C LYS A 206 11.66 -21.58 11.97
N ASP A 207 11.93 -22.63 12.73
CA ASP A 207 13.13 -23.47 12.66
C ASP A 207 12.90 -24.81 13.37
N ASP A 208 13.97 -25.58 13.62
CA ASP A 208 13.88 -26.89 14.26
C ASP A 208 13.39 -26.82 15.73
N ALA A 209 13.57 -25.69 16.41
CA ALA A 209 13.05 -25.48 17.77
C ALA A 209 11.60 -24.96 17.76
N PHE A 210 11.19 -24.23 16.72
CA PHE A 210 9.86 -23.66 16.56
C PHE A 210 9.20 -24.15 15.28
N CYS A 211 8.66 -25.39 15.32
CA CYS A 211 8.17 -26.10 14.14
C CYS A 211 6.68 -26.47 14.19
N PHE A 212 5.96 -26.15 15.27
CA PHE A 212 4.55 -26.52 15.42
C PHE A 212 3.61 -25.34 15.23
N TYR A 213 2.96 -25.34 14.07
CA TYR A 213 1.97 -24.35 13.68
C TYR A 213 0.78 -25.02 12.99
N TYR A 214 -0.43 -24.54 13.28
CA TYR A 214 -1.53 -24.72 12.34
C TYR A 214 -1.28 -23.81 11.15
N HIS A 215 -1.07 -24.39 9.97
CA HIS A 215 -0.89 -23.59 8.75
C HIS A 215 -2.12 -22.70 8.50
N ASP A 216 -3.31 -23.17 8.85
CA ASP A 216 -4.54 -22.37 8.81
C ASP A 216 -4.47 -21.12 9.70
N ASN A 217 -3.82 -21.14 10.87
CA ASN A 217 -3.65 -19.95 11.70
C ASN A 217 -2.87 -18.85 10.98
N LEU A 218 -1.80 -19.21 10.27
CA LEU A 218 -0.99 -18.26 9.50
C LEU A 218 -1.83 -17.63 8.38
N ARG A 219 -2.63 -18.44 7.69
CA ARG A 219 -3.56 -17.94 6.66
C ARG A 219 -4.64 -17.04 7.23
N HIS A 220 -5.17 -17.33 8.41
CA HIS A 220 -6.15 -16.46 9.07
C HIS A 220 -5.52 -15.12 9.49
N LEU A 221 -4.25 -15.10 9.90
CA LEU A 221 -3.52 -13.85 10.13
C LEU A 221 -3.34 -13.06 8.83
N GLU A 222 -2.94 -13.72 7.74
CA GLU A 222 -2.81 -13.09 6.42
C GLU A 222 -4.14 -12.52 5.92
N ALA A 223 -5.22 -13.29 6.02
CA ALA A 223 -6.57 -12.85 5.67
C ALA A 223 -7.07 -11.69 6.54
N ALA A 224 -6.58 -11.58 7.78
CA ALA A 224 -6.84 -10.45 8.66
C ALA A 224 -5.99 -9.21 8.34
N GLY A 225 -5.10 -9.26 7.34
CA GLY A 225 -4.24 -8.15 6.90
C GLY A 225 -2.82 -8.17 7.49
N ALA A 226 -2.37 -9.32 7.99
CA ALA A 226 -0.98 -9.50 8.40
C ALA A 226 -0.08 -9.89 7.21
N THR A 227 1.18 -9.44 7.25
CA THR A 227 2.24 -9.97 6.39
C THR A 227 3.17 -10.82 7.24
N ILE A 228 3.24 -12.11 6.94
CA ILE A 228 4.07 -13.05 7.71
C ILE A 228 5.55 -12.90 7.31
N VAL A 229 6.41 -12.71 8.31
CA VAL A 229 7.87 -12.65 8.15
C VAL A 229 8.47 -13.76 8.99
N PHE A 230 8.97 -14.82 8.37
CA PHE A 230 9.63 -15.88 9.10
C PHE A 230 11.01 -15.44 9.60
N PHE A 231 11.38 -15.89 10.80
CA PHE A 231 12.72 -15.73 11.37
C PHE A 231 13.08 -16.96 12.20
N SER A 232 14.37 -17.23 12.41
CA SER A 232 14.85 -18.37 13.20
C SER A 232 15.46 -17.90 14.52
N PRO A 233 14.85 -18.22 15.68
CA PRO A 233 15.51 -18.07 16.98
C PRO A 233 16.85 -18.80 17.11
N LEU A 234 17.05 -19.91 16.39
CA LEU A 234 18.31 -20.66 16.39
C LEU A 234 19.42 -19.97 15.58
N HIS A 235 19.10 -19.41 14.42
CA HIS A 235 20.10 -19.02 13.41
C HIS A 235 20.23 -17.51 13.21
N ASP A 236 19.15 -16.74 13.37
CA ASP A 236 19.18 -15.30 13.16
C ASP A 236 19.70 -14.59 14.41
N THR A 237 20.44 -13.49 14.23
CA THR A 237 21.01 -12.74 15.36
C THR A 237 20.07 -11.68 15.94
N THR A 238 19.06 -11.24 15.19
CA THR A 238 18.11 -10.18 15.57
C THR A 238 16.76 -10.42 14.92
N LEU A 239 15.69 -9.90 15.51
CA LEU A 239 14.38 -9.86 14.85
C LEU A 239 14.45 -9.05 13.55
N PRO A 240 13.71 -9.45 12.51
CA PRO A 240 13.49 -8.62 11.32
C PRO A 240 13.06 -7.19 11.69
N SER A 241 13.47 -6.21 10.89
CA SER A 241 13.09 -4.80 11.11
C SER A 241 11.60 -4.57 10.78
N GLY A 242 10.96 -3.62 11.47
CA GLY A 242 9.59 -3.20 11.18
C GLY A 242 8.49 -4.21 11.53
N LEU A 243 8.72 -5.13 12.46
CA LEU A 243 7.68 -6.01 12.99
C LEU A 243 6.75 -5.24 13.93
N HIS A 244 5.47 -5.61 13.92
CA HIS A 244 4.43 -5.04 14.80
C HIS A 244 3.87 -6.08 15.79
N GLY A 245 4.01 -7.36 15.45
CA GLY A 245 3.76 -8.47 16.35
C GLY A 245 4.73 -9.63 16.07
N ILE A 246 4.89 -10.53 17.04
CA ILE A 246 5.57 -11.80 16.85
C ILE A 246 4.71 -12.97 17.33
N TYR A 247 4.79 -14.09 16.61
CA TYR A 247 4.20 -15.37 16.97
C TYR A 247 5.32 -16.39 17.19
N LEU A 248 5.48 -16.80 18.45
CA LEU A 248 6.35 -17.89 18.89
C LEU A 248 5.49 -19.14 19.10
N GLY A 249 5.38 -19.99 18.09
CA GLY A 249 4.58 -21.21 18.16
C GLY A 249 5.20 -22.31 19.01
N GLY A 250 4.61 -23.50 18.92
CA GLY A 250 5.13 -24.68 19.60
C GLY A 250 6.39 -25.25 18.94
N GLY A 251 6.99 -26.23 19.59
CA GLY A 251 8.14 -26.96 19.09
C GLY A 251 8.93 -27.58 20.22
N TYR A 252 10.24 -27.71 20.03
CA TYR A 252 11.15 -28.46 20.89
C TYR A 252 12.34 -27.62 21.40
N PRO A 253 12.12 -26.45 22.03
CA PRO A 253 13.21 -25.58 22.48
C PRO A 253 14.17 -26.29 23.46
N GLU A 254 13.71 -27.29 24.20
CA GLU A 254 14.52 -28.10 25.12
C GLU A 254 15.61 -28.91 24.40
N LEU A 255 15.36 -29.36 23.17
CA LEU A 255 16.35 -30.10 22.37
C LEU A 255 17.46 -29.19 21.84
N HIS A 256 17.21 -27.88 21.82
CA HIS A 256 18.11 -26.87 21.26
C HIS A 256 18.55 -25.81 22.30
N GLY A 257 18.37 -26.10 23.59
CA GLY A 257 18.58 -25.15 24.68
C GLY A 257 19.96 -24.48 24.68
N SER A 258 21.02 -25.23 24.37
CA SER A 258 22.39 -24.70 24.29
C SER A 258 22.59 -23.68 23.16
N ILE A 259 21.96 -23.91 22.00
CA ILE A 259 22.03 -22.99 20.84
C ILE A 259 21.20 -21.73 21.13
N LEU A 260 20.00 -21.91 21.67
CA LEU A 260 19.10 -20.80 22.06
C LEU A 260 19.74 -19.91 23.14
N GLU A 261 20.38 -20.50 24.14
CA GLU A 261 21.11 -19.75 25.18
C GLU A 261 22.29 -18.97 24.59
N ALA A 262 23.06 -19.61 23.69
CA ALA A 262 24.21 -18.99 23.04
C ALA A 262 23.82 -17.78 22.18
N ASN A 263 22.61 -17.78 21.59
CA ASN A 263 22.07 -16.68 20.79
C ASN A 263 21.56 -15.51 21.65
N LYS A 264 22.49 -14.88 22.39
CA LYS A 264 22.20 -13.76 23.29
C LYS A 264 21.56 -12.56 22.57
N SER A 265 21.98 -12.30 21.33
CA SER A 265 21.49 -11.15 20.56
C SER A 265 20.02 -11.33 20.16
N MET A 266 19.60 -12.52 19.74
CA MET A 266 18.20 -12.78 19.43
C MET A 266 17.32 -12.72 20.69
N ARG A 267 17.75 -13.32 21.81
CA ARG A 267 17.03 -13.22 23.09
C ARG A 267 16.85 -11.78 23.54
N ALA A 268 17.91 -10.97 23.45
CA ALA A 268 17.85 -9.55 23.75
C ALA A 268 16.94 -8.79 22.78
N SER A 269 16.93 -9.15 21.49
CA SER A 269 16.05 -8.55 20.48
C SER A 269 14.57 -8.83 20.77
N VAL A 270 14.21 -10.06 21.15
CA VAL A 270 12.85 -10.44 21.54
C VAL A 270 12.41 -9.70 22.81
N HIS A 271 13.28 -9.66 23.82
CA HIS A 271 13.01 -8.93 25.05
C HIS A 271 12.82 -7.43 24.80
N ALA A 272 13.67 -6.82 23.96
CA ALA A 272 13.57 -5.40 23.60
C ALA A 272 12.29 -5.09 22.82
N PHE A 273 11.88 -5.98 21.91
CA PHE A 273 10.63 -5.86 21.15
C PHE A 273 9.41 -5.86 22.08
N ALA A 274 9.33 -6.84 22.99
CA ALA A 274 8.25 -6.93 23.97
C ALA A 274 8.23 -5.73 24.93
N SER A 275 9.40 -5.33 25.43
CA SER A 275 9.55 -4.16 26.33
C SER A 275 9.22 -2.84 25.65
N GLY A 276 9.37 -2.76 24.32
CA GLY A 276 8.98 -1.61 23.50
C GLY A 276 7.47 -1.52 23.24
N GLY A 277 6.68 -2.49 23.71
CA GLY A 277 5.23 -2.54 23.53
C GLY A 277 4.77 -3.34 22.31
N GLY A 278 5.67 -4.08 21.65
CA GLY A 278 5.30 -4.99 20.56
C GLY A 278 4.41 -6.13 21.04
N LEU A 279 3.47 -6.55 20.19
CA LEU A 279 2.56 -7.66 20.52
C LEU A 279 3.31 -9.01 20.42
N VAL A 280 3.32 -9.79 21.51
CA VAL A 280 3.93 -11.12 21.52
C VAL A 280 2.84 -12.15 21.78
N TYR A 281 2.69 -13.11 20.87
CA TYR A 281 1.83 -14.27 21.05
C TYR A 281 2.68 -15.54 21.08
N ALA A 282 2.66 -16.26 22.19
CA ALA A 282 3.51 -17.41 22.42
C ALA A 282 2.72 -18.65 22.87
N GLU A 283 2.96 -19.78 22.23
CA GLU A 283 2.30 -21.05 22.52
C GLU A 283 3.32 -22.14 22.88
N CYS A 284 3.09 -22.88 23.96
CA CYS A 284 3.88 -24.03 24.40
C CYS A 284 5.40 -23.76 24.36
N GLY A 285 6.12 -24.25 23.34
CA GLY A 285 7.55 -23.96 23.12
C GLY A 285 7.90 -22.47 23.12
N GLY A 286 7.01 -21.62 22.58
CA GLY A 286 7.12 -20.16 22.69
C GLY A 286 7.09 -19.67 24.15
N LEU A 287 6.18 -20.18 24.98
CA LEU A 287 6.13 -19.86 26.41
C LEU A 287 7.42 -20.30 27.11
N MET A 288 7.94 -21.49 26.78
CA MET A 288 9.20 -22.01 27.32
C MET A 288 10.38 -21.08 27.00
N TYR A 289 10.46 -20.58 25.76
CA TYR A 289 11.51 -19.67 25.33
C TYR A 289 11.39 -18.25 25.94
N LEU A 290 10.19 -17.84 26.35
CA LEU A 290 9.99 -16.56 27.02
C LEU A 290 10.27 -16.61 28.54
N ALA A 291 10.40 -17.80 29.13
CA ALA A 291 10.77 -17.99 30.53
C ALA A 291 12.17 -17.43 30.87
N ASN A 292 12.51 -17.39 32.16
CA ASN A 292 13.86 -17.08 32.62
C ASN A 292 14.84 -18.17 32.23
N THR A 293 14.52 -19.41 32.61
CA THR A 293 15.37 -20.59 32.39
C THR A 293 14.52 -21.76 31.91
N LEU A 294 15.08 -22.57 31.01
CA LEU A 294 14.52 -23.86 30.62
C LEU A 294 15.40 -24.99 31.18
N HIS A 295 14.79 -25.90 31.94
CA HIS A 295 15.41 -27.12 32.46
C HIS A 295 14.95 -28.34 31.66
N ASP A 296 15.88 -29.09 31.08
CA ASP A 296 15.58 -30.21 30.17
C ASP A 296 15.23 -31.53 30.88
N GLY A 297 15.33 -31.58 32.21
CA GLY A 297 15.10 -32.78 33.02
C GLY A 297 16.30 -33.74 33.11
N HIS A 298 17.41 -33.41 32.47
CA HIS A 298 18.64 -34.21 32.37
C HIS A 298 19.90 -33.39 32.74
N GLU A 299 19.82 -32.64 33.84
CA GLU A 299 20.85 -31.70 34.37
C GLU A 299 21.10 -30.44 33.53
N GLY A 300 20.55 -30.33 32.32
CA GLY A 300 20.64 -29.13 31.50
C GLY A 300 19.77 -27.99 32.03
N SER A 301 20.35 -26.79 32.06
CA SER A 301 19.70 -25.55 32.46
C SER A 301 20.18 -24.43 31.54
N PHE A 302 19.25 -23.80 30.84
CA PHE A 302 19.57 -22.89 29.73
C PHE A 302 18.85 -21.55 29.93
N ALA A 303 19.58 -20.45 29.93
CA ALA A 303 19.00 -19.12 30.01
C ALA A 303 18.19 -18.78 28.74
N MET A 304 16.93 -18.43 28.94
CA MET A 304 15.96 -18.12 27.89
C MET A 304 15.77 -16.60 27.77
N ALA A 305 14.71 -16.12 27.11
CA ALA A 305 14.54 -14.69 26.83
C ALA A 305 14.28 -13.84 28.08
N GLY A 306 13.86 -14.45 29.21
CA GLY A 306 13.70 -13.79 30.51
C GLY A 306 12.60 -12.74 30.54
N LEU A 307 11.54 -12.93 29.75
CA LEU A 307 10.40 -12.03 29.70
C LEU A 307 9.33 -12.39 30.74
N LEU A 308 9.20 -13.69 31.05
CA LEU A 308 8.24 -14.22 32.01
C LEU A 308 8.91 -14.51 33.37
N PRO A 309 8.24 -14.22 34.50
CA PRO A 309 8.85 -14.20 35.82
C PRO A 309 8.94 -15.60 36.46
N PHE A 310 9.28 -16.63 35.68
CA PHE A 310 9.42 -18.01 36.13
C PHE A 310 10.32 -18.82 35.19
N ASP A 311 10.70 -20.01 35.64
CA ASP A 311 11.41 -21.01 34.87
C ASP A 311 10.44 -22.04 34.29
N VAL A 312 10.88 -22.85 33.33
CA VAL A 312 10.12 -24.00 32.85
C VAL A 312 10.96 -25.27 33.00
N THR A 313 10.34 -26.32 33.52
CA THR A 313 10.98 -27.61 33.75
C THR A 313 10.30 -28.71 32.97
N MET A 314 11.06 -29.50 32.22
CA MET A 314 10.55 -30.72 31.59
C MET A 314 10.23 -31.79 32.63
N THR A 315 9.10 -32.46 32.47
CA THR A 315 8.55 -33.46 33.37
C THR A 315 8.32 -34.79 32.63
N PRO A 316 8.34 -35.94 33.32
CA PRO A 316 8.07 -37.23 32.69
C PRO A 316 6.58 -37.44 32.38
N ARG A 317 5.69 -36.55 32.85
CA ARG A 317 4.24 -36.70 32.72
C ARG A 317 3.71 -35.83 31.59
N MET A 318 3.00 -36.46 30.65
CA MET A 318 2.32 -35.75 29.58
C MET A 318 1.01 -35.13 30.08
N VAL A 319 0.75 -33.88 29.70
CA VAL A 319 -0.57 -33.26 29.73
C VAL A 319 -1.11 -33.23 28.31
N MET A 320 -2.28 -33.82 28.10
CA MET A 320 -2.94 -33.86 26.80
C MET A 320 -4.46 -33.74 26.95
N GLY A 321 -5.10 -32.92 26.10
CA GLY A 321 -6.55 -32.91 25.96
C GLY A 321 -7.09 -31.73 25.16
N TYR A 322 -8.35 -31.88 24.71
CA TYR A 322 -9.12 -30.78 24.14
C TYR A 322 -9.62 -29.84 25.25
N ILE A 323 -9.46 -28.53 25.02
CA ILE A 323 -9.71 -27.48 26.00
C ILE A 323 -10.72 -26.48 25.44
N ASN A 324 -11.66 -26.07 26.29
CA ASN A 324 -12.41 -24.84 26.12
C ASN A 324 -11.74 -23.76 26.96
N ALA A 325 -11.30 -22.67 26.33
CA ALA A 325 -10.65 -21.55 27.00
C ALA A 325 -11.53 -20.30 26.91
N SER A 326 -11.93 -19.77 28.05
CA SER A 326 -12.60 -18.46 28.14
C SER A 326 -11.54 -17.37 28.40
N PRO A 327 -11.47 -16.29 27.59
CA PRO A 327 -10.56 -15.19 27.83
C PRO A 327 -10.72 -14.61 29.23
N SER A 328 -9.60 -14.28 29.89
CA SER A 328 -9.66 -13.45 31.10
C SER A 328 -10.07 -12.01 30.74
N PRO A 329 -10.54 -11.19 31.71
CA PRO A 329 -10.77 -9.77 31.46
C PRO A 329 -9.54 -9.02 30.92
N ALA A 330 -8.33 -9.44 31.31
CA ALA A 330 -7.10 -8.86 30.81
C ALA A 330 -6.84 -9.20 29.34
N LEU A 331 -7.05 -10.46 28.94
CA LEU A 331 -6.93 -10.86 27.53
C LEU A 331 -8.03 -10.23 26.67
N ALA A 332 -9.27 -10.25 27.15
CA ALA A 332 -10.40 -9.61 26.49
C ALA A 332 -10.14 -8.12 26.26
N SER A 333 -9.51 -7.46 27.24
CA SER A 333 -9.05 -6.07 27.11
C SER A 333 -7.97 -5.87 26.07
N LEU A 334 -6.89 -6.64 26.17
CA LEU A 334 -5.76 -6.52 25.26
C LEU A 334 -6.20 -6.75 23.81
N LEU A 335 -7.06 -7.72 23.54
CA LEU A 335 -7.46 -8.13 22.19
C LEU A 335 -8.83 -7.60 21.75
N ARG A 336 -9.57 -6.88 22.61
CA ARG A 336 -10.97 -6.46 22.37
C ARG A 336 -11.90 -7.65 22.01
N LEU A 337 -11.71 -8.79 22.67
CA LEU A 337 -12.54 -9.98 22.48
C LEU A 337 -13.82 -9.91 23.32
N PRO A 338 -14.94 -10.51 22.87
CA PRO A 338 -16.14 -10.68 23.70
C PRO A 338 -15.82 -11.48 24.97
N ILE A 339 -16.32 -11.02 26.13
CA ILE A 339 -15.98 -11.63 27.43
C ILE A 339 -16.55 -13.05 27.60
N ASN A 340 -17.59 -13.39 26.83
CA ASN A 340 -18.24 -14.70 26.80
C ASN A 340 -17.73 -15.61 25.66
N LEU A 341 -16.69 -15.21 24.93
CA LEU A 341 -16.10 -16.02 23.88
C LEU A 341 -15.51 -17.32 24.47
N VAL A 342 -15.68 -18.43 23.76
CA VAL A 342 -15.08 -19.72 24.11
C VAL A 342 -14.16 -20.17 22.99
N LEU A 343 -12.86 -20.06 23.23
CA LEU A 343 -11.80 -20.49 22.32
C LEU A 343 -11.66 -22.02 22.38
N LYS A 344 -11.55 -22.64 21.21
CA LYS A 344 -11.24 -24.07 21.09
C LYS A 344 -9.75 -24.26 20.92
N CYS A 345 -9.15 -24.98 21.85
CA CYS A 345 -7.71 -25.25 21.84
C CYS A 345 -7.42 -26.68 22.29
N GLN A 346 -6.15 -27.07 22.16
CA GLN A 346 -5.62 -28.30 22.72
C GLN A 346 -4.39 -27.99 23.57
N GLN A 347 -4.18 -28.75 24.63
CA GLN A 347 -2.92 -28.76 25.37
C GLN A 347 -2.21 -30.07 25.07
N PHE A 348 -0.92 -29.99 24.83
CA PHE A 348 -0.05 -31.14 24.59
C PHE A 348 1.39 -30.78 24.95
N HIS A 349 1.81 -31.11 26.17
CA HIS A 349 3.14 -30.74 26.66
C HIS A 349 3.65 -31.70 27.75
N PHE A 350 4.97 -31.77 27.89
CA PHE A 350 5.68 -32.46 28.96
C PHE A 350 6.31 -31.50 29.96
N SER A 351 6.13 -30.19 29.79
CA SER A 351 6.75 -29.18 30.65
C SER A 351 5.79 -28.61 31.70
N GLU A 352 6.33 -28.04 32.76
CA GLU A 352 5.60 -27.33 33.79
C GLU A 352 6.29 -26.00 34.10
N ALA A 353 5.52 -24.93 34.29
CA ALA A 353 6.08 -23.65 34.74
C ALA A 353 6.44 -23.74 36.23
N THR A 354 7.69 -23.44 36.58
CA THR A 354 8.26 -23.63 37.92
C THR A 354 8.95 -22.37 38.44
N ASN A 355 9.04 -22.23 39.76
CA ASN A 355 9.88 -21.21 40.38
C ASN A 355 11.37 -21.63 40.39
N ASP A 356 12.21 -20.77 40.96
CA ASP A 356 13.66 -20.91 41.09
C ASP A 356 14.12 -22.15 41.91
N VAL A 357 13.20 -22.83 42.59
CA VAL A 357 13.45 -24.07 43.33
C VAL A 357 12.73 -25.27 42.73
N GLY A 358 12.26 -25.17 41.48
CA GLY A 358 11.65 -26.27 40.72
C GLY A 358 10.24 -26.67 41.16
N LYS A 359 9.54 -25.81 41.91
CA LYS A 359 8.14 -26.04 42.30
C LYS A 359 7.18 -25.40 41.31
N PRO A 360 6.02 -26.02 41.01
CA PRO A 360 5.02 -25.43 40.12
C PRO A 360 4.64 -24.01 40.56
N VAL A 361 4.54 -23.08 39.59
CA VAL A 361 4.09 -21.71 39.88
C VAL A 361 2.59 -21.62 40.06
N GLU A 362 1.83 -22.62 39.61
CA GLU A 362 0.40 -22.71 39.82
C GLU A 362 0.06 -22.70 41.31
N GLN A 363 -0.81 -21.78 41.70
CA GLN A 363 -1.33 -21.66 43.05
C GLN A 363 -2.63 -22.43 43.15
N LEU A 364 -2.70 -23.37 44.09
CA LEU A 364 -3.91 -24.16 44.34
C LEU A 364 -4.71 -23.57 45.50
N GLY A 365 -6.01 -23.42 45.31
CA GLY A 365 -6.96 -23.04 46.35
C GLY A 365 -7.27 -24.17 47.33
N PRO A 366 -8.10 -23.92 48.37
CA PRO A 366 -8.43 -24.92 49.41
C PRO A 366 -9.10 -26.20 48.86
N THR A 367 -9.70 -26.12 47.67
CA THR A 367 -10.35 -27.22 46.97
C THR A 367 -9.42 -27.99 46.03
N GLY A 368 -8.13 -27.61 45.96
CA GLY A 368 -7.16 -28.19 45.03
C GLY A 368 -7.28 -27.70 43.59
N VAL A 369 -8.07 -26.65 43.34
CA VAL A 369 -8.26 -26.03 42.02
C VAL A 369 -7.29 -24.86 41.87
N GLY A 370 -6.67 -24.71 40.69
CA GLY A 370 -5.82 -23.56 40.38
C GLY A 370 -6.55 -22.23 40.55
N ILE A 371 -5.91 -21.25 41.17
CA ILE A 371 -6.44 -19.90 41.41
C ILE A 371 -5.56 -18.79 40.82
N GLY A 372 -4.37 -19.12 40.33
CA GLY A 372 -3.47 -18.18 39.66
C GLY A 372 -2.06 -18.76 39.52
N TRP A 373 -1.15 -17.99 38.93
CA TRP A 373 0.27 -18.36 38.80
C TRP A 373 1.13 -17.35 39.57
N THR A 374 2.14 -17.83 40.28
CA THR A 374 3.02 -17.01 41.11
C THR A 374 3.85 -16.06 40.23
N GLY A 375 3.88 -14.77 40.58
CA GLY A 375 4.59 -13.75 39.80
C GLY A 375 3.81 -13.23 38.57
N VAL A 376 2.64 -13.81 38.27
CA VAL A 376 1.81 -13.44 37.12
C VAL A 376 0.64 -12.57 37.58
N ALA A 377 0.49 -11.38 37.01
CA ALA A 377 -0.59 -10.45 37.38
C ALA A 377 -1.96 -10.93 36.89
N HIS A 378 -2.04 -11.39 35.64
CA HIS A 378 -3.30 -11.79 35.01
C HIS A 378 -3.12 -13.08 34.20
N PRO A 379 -3.93 -14.12 34.46
CA PRO A 379 -3.95 -15.29 33.59
C PRO A 379 -4.52 -14.92 32.21
N ALA A 380 -4.16 -15.65 31.16
CA ALA A 380 -4.71 -15.42 29.82
C ALA A 380 -6.13 -16.01 29.70
N PHE A 381 -6.35 -17.19 30.26
CA PHE A 381 -7.57 -17.96 30.10
C PHE A 381 -8.06 -18.54 31.42
N HIS A 382 -9.35 -18.83 31.45
CA HIS A 382 -9.94 -19.86 32.30
C HIS A 382 -10.23 -21.07 31.42
N THR A 383 -9.57 -22.19 31.71
CA THR A 383 -9.59 -23.39 30.87
C THR A 383 -10.41 -24.48 31.50
N THR A 384 -11.10 -25.27 30.67
CA THR A 384 -11.83 -26.45 31.09
C THR A 384 -11.52 -27.60 30.13
N ILE A 385 -11.02 -28.71 30.66
CA ILE A 385 -10.76 -29.92 29.89
C ILE A 385 -12.10 -30.54 29.47
N VAL A 386 -12.24 -30.81 28.19
CA VAL A 386 -13.44 -31.36 27.59
C VAL A 386 -13.48 -32.89 27.84
N ARG A 387 -14.10 -33.34 28.95
CA ARG A 387 -14.28 -34.77 29.31
C ARG A 387 -15.72 -35.26 29.11
N SER A 388 -15.92 -36.57 28.93
CA SER A 388 -17.24 -37.20 28.75
C SER A 388 -17.93 -37.63 30.06
N SER A 389 -17.22 -37.70 31.19
CA SER A 389 -17.75 -38.24 32.45
C SER A 389 -18.33 -37.18 33.39
N SER A 390 -19.37 -37.55 34.14
CA SER A 390 -20.23 -36.81 35.08
C SER A 390 -19.58 -36.05 36.27
N HIS A 391 -18.31 -35.69 36.18
CA HIS A 391 -17.68 -34.79 37.15
C HIS A 391 -17.94 -33.34 36.73
N THR A 392 -18.26 -32.48 37.69
CA THR A 392 -18.38 -31.04 37.44
C THR A 392 -17.11 -30.53 36.75
N PRO A 393 -17.22 -29.82 35.62
CA PRO A 393 -16.05 -29.28 34.93
C PRO A 393 -15.31 -28.33 35.88
N GLN A 394 -14.07 -28.66 36.23
CA GLN A 394 -13.23 -27.77 37.02
C GLN A 394 -12.52 -26.81 36.07
N SER A 395 -12.78 -25.53 36.27
CA SER A 395 -12.13 -24.44 35.54
C SER A 395 -10.85 -24.03 36.27
N SER A 396 -9.74 -23.90 35.55
CA SER A 396 -8.44 -23.49 36.09
C SER A 396 -7.84 -22.35 35.26
N PRO A 397 -7.18 -21.37 35.89
CA PRO A 397 -6.47 -20.30 35.20
C PRO A 397 -5.25 -20.85 34.47
N GLU A 398 -5.02 -20.37 33.25
CA GLU A 398 -3.93 -20.83 32.39
C GLU A 398 -3.38 -19.67 31.56
N GLY A 399 -2.07 -19.74 31.28
CA GLY A 399 -1.36 -18.75 30.49
C GLY A 399 -1.24 -17.41 31.18
N ILE A 400 -0.66 -16.45 30.49
CA ILE A 400 -0.30 -15.12 31.01
C ILE A 400 -0.70 -14.05 30.02
N VAL A 401 -1.21 -12.95 30.57
CA VAL A 401 -1.25 -11.65 29.90
C VAL A 401 -0.44 -10.66 30.74
N GLN A 402 0.66 -10.18 30.19
CA GLN A 402 1.50 -9.17 30.82
C GLN A 402 1.90 -8.12 29.77
N ALA A 403 1.48 -6.87 29.99
CA ALA A 403 1.55 -5.83 28.96
C ALA A 403 0.94 -6.33 27.62
N SER A 404 1.72 -6.31 26.53
CA SER A 404 1.31 -6.82 25.21
C SER A 404 1.82 -8.24 24.92
N THR A 405 2.20 -9.00 25.95
CA THR A 405 2.64 -10.39 25.83
C THR A 405 1.55 -11.35 26.29
N ILE A 406 1.23 -12.31 25.43
CA ILE A 406 0.31 -13.42 25.66
C ILE A 406 1.13 -14.70 25.54
N ALA A 407 1.18 -15.49 26.60
CA ALA A 407 1.89 -16.78 26.61
C ALA A 407 0.99 -17.87 27.19
N THR A 408 0.90 -19.03 26.56
CA THR A 408 -0.01 -20.11 26.97
C THR A 408 0.51 -21.48 26.56
N TYR A 409 0.15 -22.53 27.30
CA TYR A 409 0.30 -23.94 26.87
C TYR A 409 -0.80 -24.40 25.92
N CYS A 410 -1.87 -23.62 25.77
CA CYS A 410 -2.95 -23.89 24.83
C CYS A 410 -2.53 -23.55 23.39
N HIS A 411 -2.72 -24.50 22.48
CA HIS A 411 -2.65 -24.27 21.04
C HIS A 411 -4.03 -23.91 20.50
N VAL A 412 -4.25 -22.64 20.19
CA VAL A 412 -5.55 -22.12 19.72
C VAL A 412 -5.64 -22.28 18.21
N HIS A 413 -6.76 -22.83 17.71
CA HIS A 413 -6.99 -22.92 16.26
C HIS A 413 -7.85 -21.75 15.78
N PHE A 414 -7.27 -20.80 15.05
CA PHE A 414 -7.96 -19.58 14.60
C PHE A 414 -9.13 -19.89 13.66
N GLY A 415 -9.07 -20.98 12.88
CA GLY A 415 -10.23 -21.42 12.08
C GLY A 415 -11.40 -21.96 12.91
N ALA A 416 -11.18 -22.36 14.17
CA ALA A 416 -12.24 -22.77 15.08
C ALA A 416 -12.74 -21.60 15.96
N THR A 417 -12.00 -20.49 15.97
CA THR A 417 -12.36 -19.25 16.68
C THR A 417 -11.87 -18.06 15.87
N PRO A 418 -12.62 -17.70 14.82
CA PRO A 418 -12.15 -16.80 13.77
C PRO A 418 -12.01 -15.34 14.23
N GLU A 419 -12.47 -15.00 15.43
CA GLU A 419 -12.25 -13.71 16.08
C GLU A 419 -10.77 -13.48 16.45
N MET A 420 -10.00 -14.56 16.68
CA MET A 420 -8.65 -14.46 17.25
C MET A 420 -7.64 -13.78 16.32
N ALA A 421 -7.61 -14.14 15.03
CA ALA A 421 -6.63 -13.57 14.09
C ALA A 421 -6.87 -12.07 13.83
N PRO A 422 -8.11 -11.60 13.51
CA PRO A 422 -8.41 -10.17 13.42
C PRO A 422 -8.09 -9.42 14.71
N ALA A 423 -8.36 -10.01 15.88
CA ALA A 423 -8.07 -9.41 17.16
C ALA A 423 -6.57 -9.22 17.43
N LEU A 424 -5.74 -10.22 17.08
CA LEU A 424 -4.28 -10.10 17.14
C LEU A 424 -3.75 -9.03 16.19
N VAL A 425 -4.24 -8.98 14.95
CA VAL A 425 -3.84 -7.95 13.97
C VAL A 425 -4.25 -6.55 14.43
N ALA A 426 -5.48 -6.38 14.92
CA ALA A 426 -5.94 -5.10 15.45
C ALA A 426 -5.20 -4.68 16.73
N ALA A 427 -4.81 -5.63 17.59
CA ALA A 427 -3.94 -5.35 18.72
C ALA A 427 -2.55 -4.88 18.28
N ALA A 428 -1.94 -5.51 17.28
CA ALA A 428 -0.67 -5.05 16.73
C ALA A 428 -0.79 -3.64 16.11
N ARG A 429 -1.89 -3.34 15.39
CA ARG A 429 -2.17 -1.97 14.88
C ARG A 429 -2.19 -0.92 15.99
N ARG A 430 -2.83 -1.22 17.11
CA ARG A 430 -2.88 -0.31 18.28
C ARG A 430 -1.52 -0.04 18.92
N HIS A 431 -0.47 -0.79 18.57
CA HIS A 431 0.91 -0.59 19.02
C HIS A 431 1.85 -0.03 17.95
N MET A 432 1.40 0.11 16.71
CA MET A 432 2.17 0.79 15.65
C MET A 432 2.39 2.26 16.00
N ARG A 433 3.45 2.84 15.43
CA ARG A 433 3.82 4.25 15.60
C ARG A 433 3.28 5.07 14.44
N TYR A 434 2.56 6.12 14.76
CA TYR A 434 1.89 6.98 13.79
C TYR A 434 2.54 8.36 13.77
N VAL A 435 2.62 8.95 12.59
CA VAL A 435 2.88 10.39 12.40
C VAL A 435 1.74 10.95 11.56
N SER A 436 1.26 12.14 11.87
CA SER A 436 0.19 12.78 11.10
C SER A 436 0.61 14.14 10.60
N PHE A 437 0.92 14.25 9.31
CA PHE A 437 1.11 15.55 8.67
C PHE A 437 -0.21 16.24 8.35
N GLU A 438 -1.32 15.51 8.51
CA GLU A 438 -2.66 15.97 8.19
C GLU A 438 -3.51 16.28 9.44
N ALA A 439 -4.16 17.45 9.43
CA ALA A 439 -5.02 17.90 10.51
C ALA A 439 -6.28 17.03 10.63
N THR A 440 -6.85 16.65 9.49
CA THR A 440 -8.04 15.77 9.39
C THR A 440 -7.84 14.45 10.11
N ALA A 441 -6.69 13.80 9.85
CA ALA A 441 -6.36 12.53 10.48
C ALA A 441 -6.16 12.71 11.98
N THR A 442 -5.40 13.72 12.41
CA THR A 442 -5.16 14.00 13.82
C THR A 442 -6.46 14.21 14.60
N GLU A 443 -7.39 14.97 14.02
CA GLU A 443 -8.69 15.23 14.63
C GLU A 443 -9.53 13.96 14.73
N THR A 444 -9.59 13.18 13.65
CA THR A 444 -10.33 11.92 13.59
C THR A 444 -9.82 10.94 14.62
N LEU A 445 -8.50 10.75 14.72
CA LEU A 445 -7.87 9.87 15.71
C LEU A 445 -8.18 10.32 17.13
N GLY A 446 -8.11 11.62 17.40
CA GLY A 446 -8.49 12.19 18.68
C GLY A 446 -9.94 11.88 19.05
N ALA A 447 -10.88 12.07 18.11
CA ALA A 447 -12.29 11.75 18.32
C ALA A 447 -12.51 10.24 18.54
N THR A 448 -11.91 9.38 17.72
CA THR A 448 -11.98 7.92 17.85
C THR A 448 -11.46 7.46 19.21
N TRP A 449 -10.33 7.99 19.69
CA TRP A 449 -9.76 7.59 20.98
C TRP A 449 -10.55 8.06 22.20
N THR A 450 -11.35 9.12 22.07
CA THR A 450 -12.25 9.62 23.14
C THR A 450 -13.67 9.07 23.06
N THR A 451 -14.03 8.40 21.96
CA THR A 451 -15.33 7.77 21.81
C THR A 451 -15.45 6.65 22.83
N LYS A 452 -16.48 6.74 23.68
CA LYS A 452 -16.79 5.71 24.68
C LYS A 452 -17.44 4.52 23.99
N ASP A 453 -17.07 3.33 24.45
CA ASP A 453 -17.74 2.08 24.12
C ASP A 453 -18.09 1.46 25.48
N ASP A 454 -19.37 1.47 25.84
CA ASP A 454 -19.84 1.15 27.20
C ASP A 454 -19.57 -0.31 27.61
N GLU A 455 -19.17 -1.16 26.65
CA GLU A 455 -18.70 -2.53 26.90
C GLU A 455 -17.18 -2.62 27.17
N ASP A 456 -16.48 -1.51 27.07
CA ASP A 456 -15.03 -1.44 26.91
C ASP A 456 -14.44 -0.75 28.15
N GLY A 457 -14.09 -1.53 29.18
CA GLY A 457 -13.34 -1.06 30.36
C GLY A 457 -11.89 -0.65 30.03
N TYR A 458 -11.65 -0.15 28.82
CA TYR A 458 -10.37 -0.14 28.13
C TYR A 458 -9.85 1.29 27.91
N THR A 459 -8.54 1.45 28.09
CA THR A 459 -7.86 2.75 27.94
C THR A 459 -7.18 2.82 26.58
N THR A 460 -7.45 3.89 25.82
CA THR A 460 -6.73 4.18 24.57
C THR A 460 -5.35 4.72 24.88
N ASN A 461 -4.39 4.41 23.99
CA ASN A 461 -3.01 4.86 24.14
C ASN A 461 -2.63 5.89 23.06
N PRO A 462 -2.94 7.19 23.24
CA PRO A 462 -2.61 8.22 22.26
C PRO A 462 -1.09 8.44 22.09
N SER A 463 -0.24 7.87 22.96
CA SER A 463 1.24 7.99 22.85
C SER A 463 1.84 7.32 21.61
N VAL A 464 1.04 6.53 20.90
CA VAL A 464 1.41 5.94 19.61
C VAL A 464 1.50 6.96 18.49
N LEU A 465 0.83 8.11 18.61
CA LEU A 465 1.06 9.26 17.73
C LEU A 465 2.36 9.94 18.18
N ARG A 466 3.40 9.86 17.35
CA ARG A 466 4.77 10.28 17.69
C ARG A 466 5.13 11.66 17.20
N GLY A 467 4.35 12.25 16.30
CA GLY A 467 4.57 13.60 15.80
C GLY A 467 3.48 14.02 14.82
N ILE A 468 3.38 15.33 14.64
CA ILE A 468 2.34 15.96 13.82
C ILE A 468 2.90 17.14 13.01
N SER A 469 2.17 17.61 12.00
CA SER A 469 2.48 18.91 11.39
C SER A 469 2.14 20.07 12.33
N GLU A 470 2.71 21.24 12.07
CA GLU A 470 2.40 22.47 12.80
C GLU A 470 0.92 22.88 12.67
N PHE A 471 0.28 22.55 11.53
CA PHE A 471 -1.12 22.85 11.23
C PHE A 471 -2.12 21.94 11.95
N CYS A 472 -1.66 20.83 12.56
CA CYS A 472 -2.48 20.02 13.44
C CYS A 472 -2.71 20.74 14.79
N THR A 473 -3.80 21.51 14.91
CA THR A 473 -4.13 22.27 16.13
C THR A 473 -5.24 21.66 16.99
N SER A 474 -5.87 20.57 16.53
CA SER A 474 -7.03 19.94 17.16
C SER A 474 -6.93 18.40 17.21
N PRO A 475 -7.45 17.74 18.26
CA PRO A 475 -7.98 18.35 19.48
C PRO A 475 -6.85 18.80 20.42
N ALA A 476 -7.07 19.89 21.15
CA ALA A 476 -6.05 20.53 21.98
C ALA A 476 -5.42 19.60 23.03
N TRP A 477 -6.17 18.63 23.57
CA TRP A 477 -5.64 17.67 24.55
C TRP A 477 -4.60 16.72 23.95
N LEU A 478 -4.72 16.41 22.65
CA LEU A 478 -3.83 15.49 21.94
C LEU A 478 -2.60 16.20 21.39
N VAL A 479 -2.80 17.36 20.74
CA VAL A 479 -1.72 18.01 19.97
C VAL A 479 -0.71 18.79 20.81
N ARG A 480 -1.07 19.20 22.04
CA ARG A 480 -0.23 20.09 22.87
C ARG A 480 1.10 19.47 23.29
N SER A 481 1.17 18.15 23.42
CA SER A 481 2.35 17.42 23.89
C SER A 481 3.15 16.76 22.77
N LEU A 482 2.70 16.86 21.51
CA LEU A 482 3.29 16.17 20.38
C LEU A 482 4.33 17.05 19.67
N PRO A 483 5.47 16.48 19.25
CA PRO A 483 6.47 17.24 18.51
C PRO A 483 5.93 17.64 17.14
N LYS A 484 6.25 18.86 16.73
CA LYS A 484 5.96 19.38 15.39
C LYS A 484 7.09 18.98 14.46
N LEU A 485 6.77 18.24 13.40
CA LEU A 485 7.74 17.66 12.47
C LEU A 485 7.89 18.45 11.17
N THR A 486 7.11 19.53 11.02
CA THR A 486 7.11 20.39 9.83
C THR A 486 7.44 21.83 10.20
N LEU A 487 7.98 22.55 9.24
CA LEU A 487 8.12 24.00 9.27
C LEU A 487 7.69 24.61 7.94
N SER A 488 6.70 25.49 7.98
CA SER A 488 6.27 26.32 6.85
C SER A 488 7.38 27.27 6.44
N LEU A 489 7.70 27.27 5.14
CA LEU A 489 8.62 28.24 4.53
C LEU A 489 7.92 29.58 4.25
N ILE A 490 6.59 29.61 4.30
CA ILE A 490 5.78 30.82 4.26
C ILE A 490 5.83 31.47 5.64
N THR A 491 6.43 32.65 5.72
CA THR A 491 6.57 33.45 6.95
C THR A 491 5.64 34.66 6.97
N ALA A 492 5.06 34.99 5.82
CA ALA A 492 4.07 36.04 5.65
C ALA A 492 2.77 35.77 6.42
N THR A 493 2.10 36.84 6.88
CA THR A 493 0.86 36.74 7.70
C THR A 493 -0.36 37.41 7.06
N THR A 494 -0.17 38.29 6.08
CA THR A 494 -1.26 38.90 5.30
C THR A 494 -1.45 38.15 3.98
N SER A 495 -2.68 38.10 3.45
CA SER A 495 -2.93 37.25 2.28
C SER A 495 -2.19 37.72 1.03
N GLN A 496 -2.03 39.04 0.88
CA GLN A 496 -1.20 39.64 -0.19
C GLN A 496 0.26 39.23 -0.12
N GLU A 497 0.84 39.29 1.08
CA GLU A 497 2.26 38.97 1.28
C GLU A 497 2.51 37.46 1.19
N ILE A 498 1.56 36.63 1.64
CA ILE A 498 1.57 35.17 1.44
C ILE A 498 1.57 34.86 -0.06
N GLU A 499 0.66 35.46 -0.83
CA GLU A 499 0.59 35.25 -2.27
C GLU A 499 1.89 35.66 -2.98
N ARG A 500 2.46 36.82 -2.60
CA ARG A 500 3.75 37.28 -3.12
C ARG A 500 4.87 36.30 -2.80
N GLN A 501 4.99 35.87 -1.54
CA GLN A 501 6.05 34.96 -1.10
C GLN A 501 5.94 33.60 -1.78
N VAL A 502 4.73 33.05 -1.93
CA VAL A 502 4.51 31.78 -2.64
C VAL A 502 4.95 31.90 -4.11
N GLN A 503 4.57 32.98 -4.80
CA GLN A 503 5.00 33.23 -6.19
C GLN A 503 6.52 33.34 -6.31
N GLU A 504 7.18 34.01 -5.35
CA GLU A 504 8.64 34.14 -5.32
C GLU A 504 9.34 32.80 -5.09
N LEU A 505 8.86 31.98 -4.15
CA LEU A 505 9.41 30.64 -3.93
C LEU A 505 9.25 29.78 -5.19
N HIS A 506 8.08 29.83 -5.83
CA HIS A 506 7.85 29.11 -7.08
C HIS A 506 8.76 29.60 -8.22
N ALA A 507 9.04 30.91 -8.31
CA ALA A 507 9.97 31.45 -9.31
C ALA A 507 11.41 30.91 -9.15
N THR A 508 11.81 30.48 -7.94
CA THR A 508 13.12 29.86 -7.69
C THR A 508 13.19 28.36 -8.02
N GLY A 509 12.09 27.76 -8.49
CA GLY A 509 11.97 26.31 -8.71
C GLY A 509 11.60 25.52 -7.46
N LEU A 510 11.48 26.16 -6.29
CA LEU A 510 11.01 25.53 -5.07
C LEU A 510 9.48 25.35 -5.15
N ARG A 511 9.01 24.11 -5.07
CA ARG A 511 7.57 23.77 -5.12
C ARG A 511 7.02 23.32 -3.77
N ASP A 512 7.86 22.71 -2.93
CA ASP A 512 7.48 22.30 -1.59
C ASP A 512 7.61 23.46 -0.60
N LEU A 513 6.48 23.93 -0.08
CA LEU A 513 6.41 25.08 0.81
C LEU A 513 6.61 24.70 2.28
N HIS A 514 6.89 23.42 2.57
CA HIS A 514 7.09 22.88 3.91
C HIS A 514 8.41 22.10 3.98
N ALA A 515 9.21 22.39 5.00
CA ALA A 515 10.37 21.58 5.36
C ALA A 515 9.97 20.52 6.39
N ILE A 516 10.44 19.28 6.22
CA ILE A 516 10.26 18.19 7.19
C ILE A 516 11.54 18.06 8.02
N ASP A 517 11.41 18.05 9.34
CA ASP A 517 12.52 17.74 10.24
C ASP A 517 12.85 16.25 10.17
N THR A 518 13.84 15.91 9.35
CA THR A 518 14.31 14.54 9.13
C THR A 518 14.87 13.90 10.39
N VAL A 519 15.48 14.67 11.30
CA VAL A 519 16.01 14.14 12.57
C VAL A 519 14.87 13.69 13.46
N SER A 520 13.87 14.55 13.65
CA SER A 520 12.70 14.20 14.46
C SER A 520 11.84 13.10 13.81
N LEU A 521 11.73 13.09 12.48
CA LEU A 521 11.09 12.01 11.72
C LEU A 521 11.81 10.67 11.96
N GLN A 522 13.14 10.64 11.85
CA GLN A 522 13.94 9.44 12.11
C GLN A 522 13.78 8.94 13.55
N MET A 523 13.75 9.85 14.53
CA MET A 523 13.56 9.52 15.94
C MET A 523 12.16 8.99 16.24
N SER A 524 11.14 9.48 15.52
CA SER A 524 9.75 9.03 15.67
C SER A 524 9.51 7.61 15.13
N LYS A 525 10.35 7.16 14.16
CA LYS A 525 10.30 5.83 13.52
C LYS A 525 8.86 5.42 13.15
N PRO A 526 8.14 6.20 12.32
CA PRO A 526 6.75 5.93 12.00
C PRO A 526 6.61 4.61 11.25
N ASP A 527 5.66 3.79 11.68
CA ASP A 527 5.19 2.64 10.91
C ASP A 527 4.14 3.11 9.89
N VAL A 528 3.38 4.15 10.23
CA VAL A 528 2.40 4.80 9.35
C VAL A 528 2.52 6.32 9.39
N VAL A 529 2.44 6.97 8.24
CA VAL A 529 2.32 8.42 8.10
C VAL A 529 1.00 8.78 7.43
N PHE A 530 0.20 9.62 8.07
CA PHE A 530 -0.98 10.23 7.45
C PHE A 530 -0.59 11.51 6.70
N THR A 531 -0.99 11.60 5.44
CA THR A 531 -0.70 12.70 4.51
C THR A 531 -1.98 13.11 3.77
N GLN A 532 -1.93 14.23 3.05
CA GLN A 532 -3.05 14.76 2.27
C GLN A 532 -2.55 15.55 1.08
N GLU A 533 -3.22 15.38 -0.06
CA GLU A 533 -2.97 16.13 -1.29
C GLU A 533 -4.11 17.13 -1.55
N ALA A 534 -4.46 17.90 -0.52
CA ALA A 534 -5.57 18.85 -0.59
C ALA A 534 -5.18 20.29 -0.34
N CYS A 535 -3.89 20.64 -0.16
CA CYS A 535 -3.39 22.02 -0.31
C CYS A 535 -1.85 22.05 -0.29
N ASP A 536 -1.19 22.50 -1.37
CA ASP A 536 0.27 22.67 -1.43
C ASP A 536 0.81 23.77 -0.49
N ARG A 537 -0.05 24.72 -0.11
CA ARG A 537 0.27 25.78 0.86
C ARG A 537 0.15 25.33 2.31
N CYS A 538 -0.80 24.45 2.62
CA CYS A 538 -1.16 24.13 4.00
C CYS A 538 -0.72 22.72 4.44
N ALA A 539 -0.34 21.86 3.49
CA ALA A 539 0.07 20.48 3.77
C ALA A 539 1.43 20.17 3.12
N VAL A 540 2.14 19.25 3.75
CA VAL A 540 3.34 18.62 3.19
C VAL A 540 2.94 17.82 1.96
N THR A 541 3.66 17.99 0.84
CA THR A 541 3.41 17.18 -0.36
C THR A 541 3.93 15.75 -0.17
N ASP A 542 3.30 14.79 -0.83
CA ASP A 542 3.75 13.39 -0.80
C ASP A 542 5.18 13.25 -1.32
N SER A 543 5.58 14.08 -2.29
CA SER A 543 6.95 14.09 -2.82
C SER A 543 7.97 14.50 -1.75
N ALA A 544 7.67 15.52 -0.96
CA ALA A 544 8.53 15.99 0.14
C ALA A 544 8.61 14.92 1.24
N LEU A 545 7.50 14.28 1.56
CA LEU A 545 7.44 13.19 2.52
C LEU A 545 8.30 11.99 2.09
N LEU A 546 8.13 11.52 0.85
CA LEU A 546 8.87 10.37 0.33
C LEU A 546 10.38 10.63 0.33
N ARG A 547 10.81 11.83 -0.10
CA ARG A 547 12.23 12.22 -0.03
C ARG A 547 12.75 12.29 1.40
N ALA A 548 11.94 12.78 2.35
CA ALA A 548 12.34 12.83 3.75
C ALA A 548 12.46 11.43 4.37
N LEU A 549 11.55 10.50 4.04
CA LEU A 549 11.60 9.11 4.47
C LEU A 549 12.81 8.36 3.86
N ASP A 550 13.07 8.56 2.57
CA ASP A 550 14.23 7.99 1.87
C ASP A 550 15.56 8.49 2.48
N ALA A 551 15.66 9.80 2.71
CA ALA A 551 16.85 10.43 3.30
C ALA A 551 17.21 9.89 4.69
N VAL A 552 16.25 9.29 5.42
CA VAL A 552 16.47 8.70 6.75
C VAL A 552 16.39 7.19 6.78
N GLY A 553 16.27 6.54 5.61
CA GLY A 553 16.23 5.08 5.46
C GLY A 553 14.95 4.43 5.99
N LEU A 554 13.81 5.14 5.91
CA LEU A 554 12.50 4.66 6.39
C LEU A 554 11.50 4.36 5.26
N ALA A 555 11.83 4.66 3.99
CA ALA A 555 10.93 4.49 2.85
C ALA A 555 10.36 3.06 2.73
N ASP A 556 11.16 2.03 3.01
CA ASP A 556 10.75 0.62 2.86
C ASP A 556 9.93 0.06 4.03
N VAL A 557 9.89 0.76 5.17
CA VAL A 557 9.27 0.27 6.41
C VAL A 557 8.11 1.13 6.91
N THR A 558 7.92 2.30 6.32
CA THR A 558 6.84 3.22 6.65
C THR A 558 5.75 3.18 5.57
N SER A 559 4.51 2.92 5.97
CA SER A 559 3.35 3.02 5.08
C SER A 559 2.78 4.44 5.07
N THR A 560 2.37 4.93 3.90
CA THR A 560 1.66 6.21 3.79
C THR A 560 0.15 5.98 3.66
N VAL A 561 -0.64 6.81 4.36
CA VAL A 561 -2.11 6.81 4.28
C VAL A 561 -2.55 8.18 3.82
N LEU A 562 -2.99 8.26 2.57
CA LEU A 562 -3.52 9.47 1.97
C LEU A 562 -4.96 9.73 2.43
N CYS A 563 -5.18 10.92 2.99
CA CYS A 563 -6.47 11.47 3.35
C CYS A 563 -6.90 12.45 2.25
N ARG A 564 -8.00 12.17 1.54
CA ARG A 564 -8.51 13.05 0.48
C ARG A 564 -10.04 13.04 0.43
N PRO A 565 -10.71 13.60 1.44
CA PRO A 565 -12.16 13.69 1.42
C PRO A 565 -12.54 14.83 0.48
N LEU A 566 -13.40 14.59 -0.50
CA LEU A 566 -13.92 15.64 -1.40
C LEU A 566 -15.33 16.06 -0.99
N THR A 567 -16.02 15.24 -0.21
CA THR A 567 -17.38 15.47 0.28
C THR A 567 -17.49 15.14 1.78
N VAL A 568 -18.61 15.51 2.40
CA VAL A 568 -18.91 15.15 3.79
C VAL A 568 -19.08 13.63 3.92
N ASN A 569 -19.58 12.95 2.88
CA ASN A 569 -19.65 11.48 2.87
C ASN A 569 -18.27 10.83 2.81
N ASP A 570 -17.32 11.43 2.07
CA ASP A 570 -15.94 10.94 2.06
C ASP A 570 -15.29 11.13 3.43
N MET A 571 -15.56 12.24 4.12
CA MET A 571 -15.12 12.45 5.51
C MET A 571 -15.66 11.34 6.43
N LEU A 572 -16.97 11.05 6.37
CA LEU A 572 -17.57 9.98 7.18
C LEU A 572 -16.94 8.61 6.87
N SER A 573 -16.71 8.31 5.60
CA SER A 573 -16.03 7.08 5.16
C SER A 573 -14.59 7.04 5.67
N GLN A 574 -13.91 8.19 5.70
CA GLN A 574 -12.56 8.30 6.25
C GLN A 574 -12.49 8.08 7.76
N VAL A 575 -13.51 8.46 8.54
CA VAL A 575 -13.58 8.13 9.98
C VAL A 575 -13.43 6.62 10.20
N LEU A 576 -14.15 5.83 9.40
CA LEU A 576 -14.13 4.37 9.47
C LEU A 576 -12.76 3.81 9.05
N ARG A 577 -12.20 4.33 7.94
CA ARG A 577 -10.89 3.92 7.44
C ARG A 577 -9.77 4.22 8.44
N LEU A 578 -9.70 5.45 8.95
CA LEU A 578 -8.66 5.87 9.89
C LEU A 578 -8.75 5.11 11.21
N ALA A 579 -9.97 4.85 11.71
CA ALA A 579 -10.18 4.00 12.87
C ALA A 579 -9.67 2.57 12.61
N ALA A 580 -9.93 1.99 11.44
CA ALA A 580 -9.42 0.66 11.07
C ALA A 580 -7.88 0.63 10.96
N VAL A 581 -7.25 1.67 10.40
CA VAL A 581 -5.79 1.81 10.32
C VAL A 581 -5.15 1.69 11.70
N VAL A 582 -5.74 2.34 12.71
CA VAL A 582 -5.23 2.33 14.10
C VAL A 582 -5.75 1.17 14.96
N GLY A 583 -6.49 0.22 14.38
CA GLY A 583 -7.02 -0.94 15.10
C GLY A 583 -8.20 -0.64 16.04
N GLU A 584 -8.95 0.43 15.76
CA GLU A 584 -10.06 0.95 16.56
C GLU A 584 -11.39 0.95 15.80
N SER A 585 -11.61 -0.02 14.89
CA SER A 585 -12.78 -0.06 14.00
C SER A 585 -14.11 0.08 14.73
N ARG A 586 -14.29 -0.56 15.88
CA ARG A 586 -15.53 -0.49 16.68
C ARG A 586 -15.83 0.94 17.15
N ARG A 587 -14.84 1.64 17.70
CA ARG A 587 -14.98 3.05 18.10
C ARG A 587 -15.20 3.94 16.89
N GLY A 588 -14.56 3.63 15.76
CA GLY A 588 -14.84 4.24 14.46
C GLY A 588 -16.31 4.14 14.06
N CYS A 589 -16.92 2.95 14.16
CA CYS A 589 -18.35 2.75 13.88
C CYS A 589 -19.25 3.58 14.78
N ILE A 590 -18.96 3.61 16.08
CA ILE A 590 -19.74 4.38 17.06
C ILE A 590 -19.66 5.88 16.72
N LEU A 591 -18.45 6.40 16.46
CA LEU A 591 -18.23 7.78 16.06
C LEU A 591 -18.95 8.11 14.75
N HIS A 592 -18.80 7.27 13.74
CA HIS A 592 -19.46 7.42 12.45
C HIS A 592 -20.99 7.48 12.59
N ALA A 593 -21.57 6.56 13.37
CA ALA A 593 -23.02 6.52 13.62
C ALA A 593 -23.49 7.79 14.34
N ALA A 594 -22.73 8.26 15.34
CA ALA A 594 -23.04 9.50 16.05
C ALA A 594 -23.00 10.73 15.12
N LEU A 595 -21.96 10.88 14.30
CA LEU A 595 -21.83 11.98 13.34
C LEU A 595 -22.93 11.94 12.27
N THR A 596 -23.22 10.75 11.73
CA THR A 596 -24.28 10.54 10.73
C THR A 596 -25.65 10.93 11.30
N ARG A 597 -25.93 10.55 12.55
CA ARG A 597 -27.20 10.89 13.20
C ARG A 597 -27.36 12.39 13.41
N ARG A 598 -26.30 13.10 13.80
CA ARG A 598 -26.32 14.57 13.92
C ARG A 598 -26.66 15.25 12.60
N LEU A 599 -26.05 14.81 11.50
CA LEU A 599 -26.37 15.31 10.16
C LEU A 599 -27.81 15.01 9.75
N GLN A 600 -28.33 13.83 10.09
CA GLN A 600 -29.72 13.49 9.82
C GLN A 600 -30.69 14.40 10.58
N VAL A 601 -30.40 14.75 11.83
CA VAL A 601 -31.23 15.69 12.61
C VAL A 601 -31.29 17.08 11.95
N VAL A 602 -30.16 17.60 11.46
CA VAL A 602 -30.16 18.89 10.72
C VAL A 602 -31.09 18.81 9.50
N ARG A 603 -30.99 17.73 8.73
CA ARG A 603 -31.86 17.49 7.58
C ARG A 603 -33.33 17.40 7.96
N ASP A 604 -33.66 16.61 8.98
CA ASP A 604 -35.04 16.40 9.43
C ASP A 604 -35.70 17.72 9.87
N LEU A 605 -34.94 18.59 10.56
CA LEU A 605 -35.42 19.92 10.98
C LEU A 605 -35.68 20.84 9.78
N ILE A 606 -34.78 20.85 8.79
CA ILE A 606 -34.97 21.63 7.56
C ILE A 606 -36.16 21.09 6.76
N ASP A 607 -36.29 19.78 6.61
CA ASP A 607 -37.38 19.15 5.85
C ASP A 607 -38.74 19.36 6.53
N ALA A 608 -38.79 19.37 7.88
CA ALA A 608 -40.01 19.60 8.65
C ALA A 608 -40.55 21.03 8.52
N GLU A 609 -39.68 22.03 8.56
CA GLU A 609 -40.06 23.44 8.43
C GLU A 609 -40.16 23.90 6.97
N ASN A 610 -39.54 23.15 6.05
CA ASN A 610 -39.47 23.40 4.61
C ASN A 610 -39.18 24.87 4.26
N PRO A 611 -38.08 25.45 4.76
CA PRO A 611 -37.76 26.85 4.55
C PRO A 611 -37.37 27.13 3.10
N THR A 612 -37.42 28.40 2.70
CA THR A 612 -36.80 28.86 1.46
C THR A 612 -35.29 28.68 1.55
N LYS A 613 -34.68 28.10 0.51
CA LYS A 613 -33.25 27.81 0.46
C LYS A 613 -32.50 29.01 -0.09
N PRO A 614 -31.67 29.71 0.71
CA PRO A 614 -30.98 30.90 0.23
C PRO A 614 -29.85 30.55 -0.74
N ARG A 615 -29.55 31.46 -1.68
CA ARG A 615 -28.37 31.41 -2.54
C ARG A 615 -27.12 31.82 -1.76
N VAL A 616 -26.23 30.88 -1.50
CA VAL A 616 -25.04 31.06 -0.65
C VAL A 616 -23.78 31.07 -1.51
N LEU A 617 -22.91 32.05 -1.27
CA LEU A 617 -21.54 32.06 -1.79
C LEU A 617 -20.55 31.90 -0.63
N GLY A 618 -19.72 30.87 -0.72
CA GLY A 618 -18.59 30.64 0.19
C GLY A 618 -17.27 31.12 -0.41
N LEU A 619 -16.48 31.88 0.34
CA LEU A 619 -15.13 32.31 -0.04
C LEU A 619 -14.09 31.74 0.94
N GLU A 620 -13.10 31.05 0.40
CA GLU A 620 -11.92 30.56 1.13
C GLU A 620 -10.78 31.59 1.18
N SER A 621 -10.84 32.62 0.34
CA SER A 621 -9.94 33.78 0.43
C SER A 621 -10.58 35.02 -0.18
N ALA A 622 -10.34 36.18 0.45
CA ALA A 622 -10.67 37.48 -0.12
C ALA A 622 -9.57 38.01 -1.06
N PHE A 623 -8.32 37.57 -0.87
CA PHE A 623 -7.18 37.90 -1.74
C PHE A 623 -6.14 36.77 -1.80
N PRO A 624 -5.81 36.24 -3.00
CA PRO A 624 -6.62 36.35 -4.20
C PRO A 624 -8.05 35.87 -3.94
N LEU A 625 -9.01 36.37 -4.72
CA LEU A 625 -10.42 36.02 -4.55
C LEU A 625 -10.64 34.55 -4.94
N VAL A 626 -10.97 33.69 -3.98
CA VAL A 626 -11.10 32.23 -4.18
C VAL A 626 -12.45 31.74 -3.64
N VAL A 627 -13.21 31.08 -4.51
CA VAL A 627 -14.46 30.39 -4.12
C VAL A 627 -14.14 29.08 -3.43
N SER A 628 -14.95 28.76 -2.43
CA SER A 628 -14.85 27.51 -1.68
C SER A 628 -15.08 26.26 -2.53
N GLY A 629 -14.13 25.31 -2.50
CA GLY A 629 -14.23 23.99 -3.15
C GLY A 629 -14.37 22.80 -2.18
N GLN A 630 -14.15 21.61 -2.72
CA GLN A 630 -14.13 20.30 -2.06
C GLN A 630 -15.43 20.02 -1.28
N TRP A 631 -15.35 19.78 0.03
CA TRP A 631 -16.53 19.45 0.84
C TRP A 631 -17.36 20.70 1.21
N LEU A 632 -16.84 21.91 1.00
CA LEU A 632 -17.50 23.15 1.43
C LEU A 632 -18.85 23.40 0.73
N PRO A 633 -19.00 23.20 -0.60
CA PRO A 633 -20.32 23.20 -1.24
C PRO A 633 -21.27 22.15 -0.64
N ASP A 634 -20.79 20.95 -0.33
CA ASP A 634 -21.61 19.89 0.29
C ASP A 634 -22.12 20.31 1.67
N MET A 635 -21.29 20.97 2.47
CA MET A 635 -21.71 21.53 3.76
C MET A 635 -22.87 22.51 3.62
N ARG A 636 -22.78 23.44 2.66
CA ARG A 636 -23.82 24.47 2.43
C ARG A 636 -25.13 23.87 1.95
N LEU A 637 -25.07 22.86 1.09
CA LEU A 637 -26.26 22.12 0.64
C LEU A 637 -26.92 21.37 1.80
N ARG A 638 -26.14 20.70 2.66
CA ARG A 638 -26.65 20.00 3.86
C ARG A 638 -27.23 20.94 4.90
N ALA A 639 -26.70 22.15 4.97
CA ALA A 639 -27.22 23.23 5.81
C ALA A 639 -28.51 23.88 5.27
N GLY A 640 -29.05 23.41 4.14
CA GLY A 640 -30.30 23.90 3.56
C GLY A 640 -30.16 25.08 2.60
N GLY A 641 -28.94 25.41 2.17
CA GLY A 641 -28.67 26.40 1.13
C GLY A 641 -28.71 25.84 -0.29
N VAL A 642 -28.53 26.73 -1.26
CA VAL A 642 -28.17 26.41 -2.65
C VAL A 642 -26.97 27.25 -3.08
N GLU A 643 -26.10 26.70 -3.93
CA GLU A 643 -24.91 27.44 -4.39
C GLU A 643 -25.30 28.65 -5.25
N ALA A 644 -24.66 29.79 -5.01
CA ALA A 644 -24.85 30.99 -5.83
C ALA A 644 -24.20 30.86 -7.23
N LEU A 645 -23.09 30.13 -7.33
CA LEU A 645 -22.38 29.87 -8.59
C LEU A 645 -22.78 28.51 -9.17
N ASN A 646 -23.14 28.48 -10.45
CA ASN A 646 -23.60 27.26 -11.13
C ASN A 646 -22.51 26.17 -11.23
N GLU A 647 -21.24 26.57 -11.22
CA GLU A 647 -20.08 25.67 -11.31
C GLU A 647 -19.63 25.13 -9.94
N SER A 648 -20.28 25.57 -8.85
CA SER A 648 -19.99 25.10 -7.50
C SER A 648 -20.86 23.88 -7.18
N TYR A 649 -20.22 22.74 -6.91
CA TYR A 649 -20.88 21.47 -6.58
C TYR A 649 -20.04 20.66 -5.58
N PRO A 650 -20.63 19.73 -4.81
CA PRO A 650 -19.90 18.85 -3.89
C PRO A 650 -18.68 18.19 -4.56
N GLY A 651 -17.48 18.43 -4.01
CA GLY A 651 -16.23 17.87 -4.51
C GLY A 651 -15.54 18.66 -5.63
N CYS A 652 -16.09 19.79 -6.09
CA CYS A 652 -15.42 20.63 -7.10
C CYS A 652 -14.12 21.23 -6.56
N PRO A 653 -13.08 21.46 -7.37
CA PRO A 653 -11.85 22.12 -6.89
C PRO A 653 -12.12 23.59 -6.52
N PRO A 654 -11.37 24.16 -5.56
CA PRO A 654 -11.42 25.61 -5.32
C PRO A 654 -10.93 26.35 -6.57
N ARG A 655 -11.52 27.52 -6.85
CA ARG A 655 -11.24 28.29 -8.06
C ARG A 655 -11.03 29.78 -7.76
N ARG A 656 -10.09 30.42 -8.47
CA ARG A 656 -9.98 31.88 -8.47
C ARG A 656 -11.13 32.51 -9.23
N LEU A 657 -11.77 33.50 -8.62
CA LEU A 657 -12.86 34.25 -9.22
C LEU A 657 -12.39 35.64 -9.68
N GLN A 658 -13.04 36.15 -10.72
CA GLN A 658 -13.15 37.57 -10.97
C GLN A 658 -14.31 38.16 -10.19
N TRP A 659 -14.17 39.43 -9.77
CA TRP A 659 -15.19 40.08 -8.95
C TRP A 659 -16.57 40.15 -9.64
N ASP A 660 -16.60 40.36 -10.96
CA ASP A 660 -17.83 40.43 -11.76
C ASP A 660 -18.64 39.12 -11.71
N GLU A 661 -17.97 37.97 -11.52
CA GLU A 661 -18.65 36.67 -11.35
C GLU A 661 -19.48 36.64 -10.07
N ILE A 662 -19.01 37.27 -8.98
CA ILE A 662 -19.74 37.36 -7.70
C ILE A 662 -20.97 38.26 -7.84
N VAL A 663 -20.82 39.40 -8.50
CA VAL A 663 -21.93 40.32 -8.76
C VAL A 663 -23.00 39.63 -9.61
N ALA A 664 -22.59 38.94 -10.68
CA ALA A 664 -23.50 38.17 -11.54
C ALA A 664 -24.19 37.02 -10.80
N ALA A 665 -23.49 36.35 -9.88
CA ALA A 665 -24.06 35.27 -9.07
C ALA A 665 -25.15 35.75 -8.10
N SER A 666 -25.15 37.04 -7.74
CA SER A 666 -26.15 37.68 -6.88
C SER A 666 -26.45 36.87 -5.60
N PRO A 667 -25.46 36.64 -4.73
CA PRO A 667 -25.64 35.86 -3.51
C PRO A 667 -26.56 36.55 -2.50
N GLU A 668 -27.45 35.78 -1.89
CA GLU A 668 -28.32 36.19 -0.78
C GLU A 668 -27.62 36.04 0.58
N VAL A 669 -26.60 35.20 0.66
CA VAL A 669 -25.75 35.00 1.83
C VAL A 669 -24.29 34.91 1.39
N LEU A 670 -23.42 35.66 2.06
CA LEU A 670 -21.97 35.57 1.92
C LEU A 670 -21.37 34.94 3.18
N VAL A 671 -20.60 33.86 2.99
CA VAL A 671 -19.83 33.22 4.07
C VAL A 671 -18.36 33.28 3.70
N VAL A 672 -17.56 33.94 4.51
CA VAL A 672 -16.12 34.13 4.26
C VAL A 672 -15.30 33.46 5.36
N ALA A 673 -14.47 32.49 4.99
CA ALA A 673 -13.58 31.77 5.88
C ALA A 673 -12.17 31.75 5.27
N CYS A 674 -11.40 32.82 5.49
CA CYS A 674 -10.08 32.95 4.90
C CYS A 674 -9.10 31.89 5.45
N CYS A 675 -8.40 31.17 4.57
CA CYS A 675 -7.45 30.12 4.94
C CYS A 675 -6.47 30.56 6.04
N GLY A 676 -6.37 29.77 7.11
CA GLY A 676 -5.47 30.04 8.24
C GLY A 676 -5.81 31.25 9.11
N LYS A 677 -6.98 31.88 8.94
CA LYS A 677 -7.39 33.07 9.70
C LYS A 677 -8.57 32.80 10.63
N SER A 678 -8.55 33.49 11.77
CA SER A 678 -9.72 33.59 12.65
C SER A 678 -10.84 34.39 11.97
N ALA A 679 -12.07 34.29 12.49
CA ALA A 679 -13.20 35.09 12.01
C ALA A 679 -12.91 36.61 12.01
N THR A 680 -12.17 37.10 13.01
CA THR A 680 -11.71 38.51 13.07
C THR A 680 -10.67 38.85 12.01
N GLY A 681 -9.78 37.92 11.67
CA GLY A 681 -8.83 38.07 10.57
C GLY A 681 -9.54 38.14 9.22
N SER A 682 -10.51 37.24 9.00
CA SER A 682 -11.38 37.25 7.82
C SER A 682 -12.18 38.55 7.69
N ALA A 683 -12.66 39.13 8.80
CA ALA A 683 -13.35 40.43 8.79
C ALA A 683 -12.47 41.56 8.23
N LYS A 684 -11.18 41.59 8.62
CA LYS A 684 -10.23 42.59 8.10
C LYS A 684 -9.96 42.40 6.60
N GLU A 685 -9.84 41.16 6.16
CA GLU A 685 -9.66 40.84 4.73
C GLU A 685 -10.87 41.29 3.90
N VAL A 686 -12.09 41.09 4.41
CA VAL A 686 -13.30 41.59 3.77
C VAL A 686 -13.29 43.11 3.68
N GLU A 687 -12.89 43.81 4.74
CA GLU A 687 -12.77 45.28 4.75
C GLU A 687 -11.74 45.77 3.72
N GLU A 688 -10.56 45.18 3.70
CA GLU A 688 -9.44 45.62 2.87
C GLU A 688 -9.60 45.27 1.39
N HIS A 689 -10.28 44.16 1.07
CA HIS A 689 -10.29 43.61 -0.28
C HIS A 689 -11.67 43.52 -0.93
N LEU A 690 -12.75 43.35 -0.18
CA LEU A 690 -14.10 43.21 -0.75
C LEU A 690 -14.94 44.48 -0.63
N ALA A 691 -14.90 45.15 0.54
CA ALA A 691 -15.77 46.30 0.83
C ALA A 691 -15.50 47.52 -0.06
N ILE A 692 -14.30 47.58 -0.65
CA ILE A 692 -13.86 48.62 -1.58
C ILE A 692 -14.26 48.35 -3.04
N LEU A 693 -14.70 47.12 -3.37
CA LEU A 693 -14.99 46.74 -4.75
C LEU A 693 -16.35 47.30 -5.21
N PRO A 694 -16.45 47.81 -6.45
CA PRO A 694 -17.70 48.32 -7.00
C PRO A 694 -18.80 47.26 -6.96
N GLY A 695 -19.99 47.62 -6.48
CA GLY A 695 -21.14 46.70 -6.41
C GLY A 695 -21.19 45.81 -5.16
N PHE A 696 -20.17 45.79 -4.30
CA PHE A 696 -20.18 45.01 -3.05
C PHE A 696 -21.40 45.32 -2.18
N TRP A 697 -21.66 46.60 -1.95
CA TRP A 697 -22.78 47.06 -1.13
C TRP A 697 -24.14 46.85 -1.80
N ASP A 698 -24.17 46.63 -3.12
CA ASP A 698 -25.40 46.42 -3.91
C ASP A 698 -25.82 44.93 -3.96
N LEU A 699 -24.98 44.01 -3.46
CA LEU A 699 -25.28 42.57 -3.41
C LEU A 699 -26.53 42.29 -2.55
N PRO A 700 -27.38 41.31 -2.91
CA PRO A 700 -28.57 40.97 -2.13
C PRO A 700 -28.27 40.67 -0.65
N ALA A 701 -27.15 39.99 -0.36
CA ALA A 701 -26.67 39.74 0.99
C ALA A 701 -26.43 41.02 1.82
N MET A 702 -26.09 42.14 1.18
CA MET A 702 -25.82 43.43 1.83
C MET A 702 -27.04 44.35 1.95
N GLN A 703 -28.16 43.97 1.31
CA GLN A 703 -29.40 44.75 1.27
C GLN A 703 -30.39 44.35 2.38
N THR A 704 -30.12 43.29 3.14
CA THR A 704 -30.93 42.88 4.30
C THR A 704 -30.58 43.69 5.55
N SER A 705 -31.47 43.69 6.54
CA SER A 705 -31.23 44.31 7.85
C SER A 705 -31.43 43.30 8.98
N PRO A 706 -30.37 42.81 9.64
CA PRO A 706 -28.95 43.05 9.32
C PRO A 706 -28.50 42.39 8.00
N PRO A 707 -27.38 42.84 7.40
CA PRO A 707 -26.75 42.17 6.26
C PRO A 707 -26.42 40.70 6.54
N ARG A 708 -26.61 39.82 5.56
CA ARG A 708 -26.27 38.38 5.64
C ARG A 708 -24.84 38.12 5.16
N LEU A 709 -23.90 38.85 5.75
CA LEU A 709 -22.46 38.67 5.58
C LEU A 709 -21.87 38.09 6.86
N TYR A 710 -21.39 36.87 6.75
CA TYR A 710 -20.82 36.11 7.86
C TYR A 710 -19.34 35.85 7.61
N VAL A 711 -18.53 36.04 8.64
CA VAL A 711 -17.14 35.58 8.67
C VAL A 711 -17.01 34.47 9.69
N VAL A 712 -16.33 33.41 9.30
CA VAL A 712 -16.19 32.18 10.09
C VAL A 712 -14.71 31.90 10.30
N ASP A 713 -14.36 31.32 11.44
CA ASP A 713 -13.02 30.78 11.64
C ASP A 713 -12.78 29.64 10.65
N HIS A 714 -11.62 29.68 10.02
CA HIS A 714 -11.17 28.68 9.07
C HIS A 714 -11.36 27.26 9.60
N ASP A 715 -10.99 27.00 10.85
CA ASP A 715 -10.91 25.66 11.43
C ASP A 715 -12.25 24.91 11.47
N LEU A 716 -13.41 25.61 11.42
CA LEU A 716 -14.74 24.99 11.35
C LEU A 716 -15.13 24.45 9.97
N SER A 717 -14.45 24.90 8.93
CA SER A 717 -14.89 24.70 7.55
C SER A 717 -13.83 24.01 6.72
N SER A 718 -12.54 24.26 6.94
CA SER A 718 -11.45 23.78 6.08
C SER A 718 -10.80 22.47 6.52
N ARG A 719 -11.30 21.86 7.60
CA ARG A 719 -10.80 20.57 8.09
C ARG A 719 -11.88 19.51 7.95
N PRO A 720 -11.75 18.59 6.99
CA PRO A 720 -12.75 17.57 6.74
C PRO A 720 -12.66 16.40 7.73
N GLY A 721 -12.68 16.72 9.03
CA GLY A 721 -12.76 15.77 10.14
C GLY A 721 -14.12 15.82 10.86
N PRO A 722 -14.26 15.14 12.02
CA PRO A 722 -15.50 15.14 12.81
C PRO A 722 -16.10 16.52 13.14
N GLN A 723 -15.29 17.57 13.31
CA GLN A 723 -15.73 18.93 13.58
C GLN A 723 -16.48 19.57 12.40
N LEU A 724 -16.36 19.02 11.19
CA LEU A 724 -17.12 19.49 10.04
C LEU A 724 -18.64 19.43 10.27
N VAL A 725 -19.09 18.48 11.11
CA VAL A 725 -20.50 18.38 11.52
C VAL A 725 -20.93 19.58 12.35
N ASP A 726 -20.07 20.09 13.24
CA ASP A 726 -20.33 21.33 13.99
C ASP A 726 -20.45 22.52 13.02
N GLY A 727 -19.58 22.57 12.01
CA GLY A 727 -19.63 23.58 10.94
C GLY A 727 -20.96 23.56 10.17
N ILE A 728 -21.49 22.37 9.86
CA ILE A 728 -22.79 22.22 9.16
C ILE A 728 -23.96 22.66 10.06
N GLU A 729 -23.97 22.28 11.34
CA GLU A 729 -24.99 22.71 12.29
C GLU A 729 -25.01 24.25 12.43
N ILE A 730 -23.83 24.86 12.52
CA ILE A 730 -23.66 26.31 12.57
C ILE A 730 -24.16 26.95 11.28
N LEU A 731 -23.74 26.45 10.11
CA LEU A 731 -24.20 26.97 8.82
C LEU A 731 -25.73 26.88 8.71
N ALA A 732 -26.34 25.76 9.12
CA ALA A 732 -27.79 25.60 9.08
C ALA A 732 -28.51 26.68 9.92
N ALA A 733 -27.97 27.00 11.10
CA ALA A 733 -28.50 28.07 11.94
C ALA A 733 -28.32 29.48 11.33
N LEU A 734 -27.24 29.73 10.58
CA LEU A 734 -27.04 31.01 9.87
C LEU A 734 -27.96 31.14 8.65
N LEU A 735 -28.20 30.04 7.94
CA LEU A 735 -29.06 30.01 6.77
C LEU A 735 -30.54 30.09 7.14
N HIS A 736 -30.91 29.51 8.29
CA HIS A 736 -32.29 29.41 8.78
C HIS A 736 -32.42 29.89 10.23
N PRO A 737 -32.29 31.21 10.51
CA PRO A 737 -32.23 31.76 11.87
C PRO A 737 -33.54 31.62 12.68
N THR A 738 -34.63 31.17 12.04
CA THR A 738 -35.92 30.88 12.70
C THR A 738 -36.03 29.45 13.22
N ILE A 739 -35.16 28.54 12.77
CA ILE A 739 -35.14 27.13 13.17
C ILE A 739 -34.07 26.93 14.26
N GLU A 740 -34.39 26.16 15.30
CA GLU A 740 -33.45 25.85 16.38
C GLU A 740 -32.70 24.55 16.10
N PHE A 741 -31.38 24.63 15.95
CA PHE A 741 -30.51 23.48 15.69
C PHE A 741 -29.71 23.09 16.95
N PRO A 742 -29.43 21.79 17.17
CA PRO A 742 -28.70 21.30 18.35
C PRO A 742 -27.19 21.49 18.20
N CYS A 743 -26.72 22.74 18.21
CA CYS A 743 -25.30 23.09 18.07
C CYS A 743 -24.51 22.75 19.35
N GLN A 744 -23.46 21.93 19.26
CA GLN A 744 -22.72 21.45 20.44
C GLN A 744 -21.60 22.38 20.92
N SER A 745 -21.05 23.25 20.05
CA SER A 745 -19.90 24.12 20.36
C SER A 745 -20.15 25.55 19.89
N LEU A 746 -20.11 26.52 20.82
CA LEU A 746 -20.33 27.95 20.55
C LEU A 746 -19.34 28.82 21.31
N HIS A 747 -18.10 28.92 20.80
CA HIS A 747 -17.12 29.86 21.35
C HIS A 747 -16.45 30.69 20.24
N LYS A 748 -16.91 31.94 20.03
CA LYS A 748 -16.22 33.00 19.26
C LYS A 748 -15.79 32.66 17.82
N VAL A 749 -16.56 31.84 17.11
CA VAL A 749 -16.13 31.29 15.80
C VAL A 749 -16.81 31.93 14.59
N VAL A 750 -17.91 32.67 14.79
CA VAL A 750 -18.69 33.30 13.70
C VAL A 750 -19.03 34.73 14.08
N LEU A 751 -18.80 35.67 13.16
CA LEU A 751 -19.22 37.07 13.28
C LEU A 751 -20.13 37.44 12.10
N GLN A 752 -21.11 38.29 12.36
CA GLN A 752 -21.97 38.89 11.34
C GLN A 752 -21.73 40.40 11.28
N PHE A 753 -21.71 40.94 10.07
CA PHE A 753 -21.69 42.38 9.89
C PHE A 753 -23.07 42.98 10.22
N VAL A 754 -23.11 43.92 11.16
CA VAL A 754 -24.34 44.63 11.56
C VAL A 754 -24.26 46.15 11.38
N GLY A 755 -23.21 46.63 10.68
CA GLY A 755 -22.96 48.04 10.46
C GLY A 755 -23.84 48.66 9.36
N PRO A 756 -23.86 50.00 9.27
CA PRO A 756 -24.52 50.69 8.17
C PRO A 756 -23.74 50.51 6.86
N GLN A 757 -24.42 50.70 5.72
CA GLN A 757 -23.76 50.66 4.41
C GLN A 757 -22.66 51.72 4.31
N ARG A 758 -21.54 51.36 3.65
CA ARG A 758 -20.39 52.25 3.40
C ARG A 758 -19.77 52.85 4.67
N CYS A 759 -19.69 52.05 5.74
CA CYS A 759 -19.00 52.45 6.97
C CYS A 759 -17.48 52.51 6.79
N LEU A 760 -16.82 53.35 7.59
CA LEU A 760 -15.37 53.29 7.82
C LEU A 760 -15.12 52.28 8.96
N ASN A 761 -13.97 51.60 8.94
CA ASN A 761 -13.60 50.58 9.93
C ASN A 761 -14.59 49.40 9.98
N MET A 762 -14.88 48.79 8.82
CA MET A 762 -15.90 47.76 8.67
C MET A 762 -15.71 46.59 9.65
N ALA A 763 -14.47 46.19 9.93
CA ALA A 763 -14.15 45.11 10.85
C ALA A 763 -14.68 45.33 12.29
N GLU A 764 -14.84 46.58 12.74
CA GLU A 764 -15.36 46.90 14.08
C GLU A 764 -16.87 46.64 14.21
N TYR A 765 -17.58 46.53 13.09
CA TYR A 765 -19.03 46.26 13.04
C TYR A 765 -19.37 44.77 12.91
N PHE A 766 -18.36 43.89 12.92
CA PHE A 766 -18.59 42.46 13.00
C PHE A 766 -18.82 42.03 14.45
N VAL A 767 -20.03 41.55 14.73
CA VAL A 767 -20.42 41.11 16.08
C VAL A 767 -20.64 39.60 16.12
N PRO A 768 -20.37 38.93 17.24
CA PRO A 768 -20.66 37.50 17.40
C PRO A 768 -22.14 37.20 17.14
N VAL A 769 -22.41 36.16 16.34
CA VAL A 769 -23.77 35.70 16.09
C VAL A 769 -24.30 34.96 17.33
N ASN A 770 -25.49 35.34 17.80
CA ASN A 770 -26.16 34.61 18.87
C ASN A 770 -27.00 33.47 18.27
N ILE A 771 -26.38 32.31 18.10
CA ILE A 771 -27.04 31.11 17.57
C ILE A 771 -27.96 30.53 18.65
N LYS A 772 -29.26 30.38 18.32
CA LYS A 772 -30.22 29.72 19.21
C LYS A 772 -29.90 28.24 19.30
N VAL A 773 -29.49 27.80 20.48
CA VAL A 773 -29.14 26.39 20.74
C VAL A 773 -30.41 25.63 21.09
N GLY A 774 -30.80 24.68 20.25
CA GLY A 774 -31.82 23.69 20.60
C GLY A 774 -31.37 22.79 21.75
N THR A 775 -32.29 22.10 22.42
CA THR A 775 -31.97 21.19 23.53
C THR A 775 -30.87 20.19 23.14
N LYS A 776 -29.82 20.06 23.97
CA LYS A 776 -28.76 19.06 23.76
C LYS A 776 -29.38 17.67 23.62
N ILE A 777 -29.01 16.96 22.55
CA ILE A 777 -29.35 15.54 22.41
C ILE A 777 -28.53 14.77 23.45
N ASP A 778 -29.21 14.17 24.43
CA ASP A 778 -28.58 13.36 25.47
C ASP A 778 -28.07 12.05 24.86
N ALA A 779 -26.77 11.78 25.05
CA ALA A 779 -26.10 10.58 24.54
C ALA A 779 -26.76 9.28 25.03
N THR A 780 -27.40 9.31 26.19
CA THR A 780 -28.03 8.13 26.83
C THR A 780 -29.38 7.73 26.22
N GLN A 781 -30.02 8.59 25.42
CA GLN A 781 -31.23 8.23 24.68
C GLN A 781 -30.94 7.53 23.34
N LEU A 782 -29.65 7.39 22.96
CA LEU A 782 -29.24 6.74 21.70
C LEU A 782 -29.26 5.20 21.74
N GLU A 783 -29.38 4.56 22.91
CA GLU A 783 -29.21 3.10 23.07
C GLU A 783 -30.46 2.26 22.72
N THR A 784 -31.65 2.86 22.56
CA THR A 784 -32.92 2.10 22.63
C THR A 784 -33.65 1.86 21.31
N LEU A 785 -33.03 2.10 20.14
CA LEU A 785 -33.70 1.87 18.85
C LEU A 785 -32.82 1.08 17.89
N GLU A 786 -33.28 -0.13 17.55
CA GLU A 786 -32.68 -0.98 16.52
C GLU A 786 -32.50 -0.21 15.20
N PRO A 787 -31.43 -0.50 14.43
CA PRO A 787 -31.21 0.11 13.13
C PRO A 787 -32.40 -0.19 12.22
N SER A 788 -33.14 0.87 11.83
CA SER A 788 -34.21 0.71 10.85
C SER A 788 -33.60 0.29 9.50
N PRO A 789 -34.25 -0.64 8.77
CA PRO A 789 -33.77 -1.09 7.48
C PRO A 789 -33.70 0.09 6.52
N ILE A 790 -32.57 0.17 5.81
CA ILE A 790 -32.28 1.10 4.72
C ILE A 790 -33.52 1.24 3.85
N ALA A 791 -34.14 2.42 3.86
CA ALA A 791 -35.31 2.71 3.03
C ALA A 791 -34.86 2.75 1.55
N THR A 792 -34.98 1.62 0.87
CA THR A 792 -34.92 1.51 -0.58
C THR A 792 -36.14 2.20 -1.18
N SER A 793 -35.98 3.45 -1.61
CA SER A 793 -36.90 4.10 -2.55
C SER A 793 -36.17 5.19 -3.34
N PRO A 794 -35.66 4.88 -4.54
CA PRO A 794 -35.21 5.91 -5.48
C PRO A 794 -36.45 6.52 -6.17
N ARG A 795 -36.71 7.81 -5.94
CA ARG A 795 -37.42 8.59 -6.98
C ARG A 795 -36.38 8.93 -8.05
N THR A 796 -36.63 8.39 -9.23
CA THR A 796 -35.87 8.52 -10.46
C THR A 796 -35.46 9.97 -10.77
N LEU A 797 -34.21 10.29 -10.46
CA LEU A 797 -33.40 11.23 -11.24
C LEU A 797 -32.50 10.39 -12.16
N SER A 798 -32.39 10.82 -13.40
CA SER A 798 -31.67 10.17 -14.50
C SER A 798 -30.22 9.81 -14.11
N PRO A 799 -29.66 8.71 -14.65
CA PRO A 799 -28.40 8.15 -14.16
C PRO A 799 -27.23 9.08 -14.50
N ILE A 800 -26.70 9.77 -13.49
CA ILE A 800 -25.30 10.20 -13.51
C ILE A 800 -24.49 8.95 -13.16
N GLN A 801 -23.68 8.50 -14.10
CA GLN A 801 -22.77 7.37 -13.93
C GLN A 801 -21.95 7.57 -12.65
N SER A 802 -22.03 6.61 -11.73
CA SER A 802 -21.19 6.54 -10.54
C SER A 802 -19.73 6.52 -10.96
N LEU A 803 -18.97 7.53 -10.54
CA LEU A 803 -17.52 7.56 -10.65
C LEU A 803 -16.92 6.34 -9.92
N PRO A 804 -15.90 5.67 -10.47
CA PRO A 804 -15.20 4.61 -9.77
C PRO A 804 -14.43 5.18 -8.56
N ALA A 805 -14.38 4.39 -7.48
CA ALA A 805 -13.74 4.76 -6.23
C ALA A 805 -12.21 4.89 -6.38
N PRO A 806 -11.56 5.86 -5.71
CA PRO A 806 -10.11 6.09 -5.84
C PRO A 806 -9.27 4.94 -5.25
N THR A 807 -8.22 4.55 -5.99
CA THR A 807 -7.25 3.49 -5.67
C THR A 807 -6.17 3.96 -4.70
N ILE A 808 -5.57 3.02 -3.95
CA ILE A 808 -4.43 3.26 -3.07
C ILE A 808 -3.15 3.16 -3.89
N ALA A 809 -2.30 4.18 -3.83
CA ALA A 809 -0.91 4.06 -4.21
C ALA A 809 -0.21 3.17 -3.15
N THR A 810 -0.38 1.86 -3.29
CA THR A 810 0.52 0.94 -2.61
C THR A 810 1.79 0.95 -3.43
N SER A 811 2.91 1.33 -2.80
CA SER A 811 4.19 0.72 -3.15
C SER A 811 4.14 -0.77 -2.76
N GLN A 812 3.22 -1.53 -3.35
CA GLN A 812 3.59 -2.89 -3.67
C GLN A 812 4.52 -2.73 -4.85
N ALA A 813 5.82 -2.91 -4.62
CA ALA A 813 6.70 -3.24 -5.72
C ALA A 813 6.01 -4.38 -6.46
N PRO A 814 5.60 -4.20 -7.73
CA PRO A 814 5.00 -5.30 -8.45
C PRO A 814 6.01 -6.45 -8.45
N PRO A 815 5.55 -7.71 -8.43
CA PRO A 815 6.47 -8.84 -8.50
C PRO A 815 7.46 -8.60 -9.64
N SER A 816 8.74 -8.85 -9.37
CA SER A 816 9.83 -8.60 -10.33
C SER A 816 9.44 -9.09 -11.73
N GLY A 817 9.20 -8.16 -12.67
CA GLY A 817 8.79 -8.47 -14.04
C GLY A 817 7.39 -8.02 -14.49
N ALA A 818 6.71 -7.09 -13.80
CA ALA A 818 5.45 -6.53 -14.30
C ALA A 818 5.64 -5.66 -15.56
N PHE A 819 4.72 -5.80 -16.52
CA PHE A 819 4.68 -5.06 -17.78
C PHE A 819 3.63 -3.93 -17.72
N PRO A 820 3.83 -2.80 -18.43
CA PRO A 820 2.78 -1.79 -18.58
C PRO A 820 1.51 -2.41 -19.19
N LEU A 821 0.33 -2.03 -18.69
CA LEU A 821 -0.94 -2.47 -19.27
C LEU A 821 -1.06 -2.00 -20.74
N ALA A 822 -1.56 -2.87 -21.60
CA ALA A 822 -1.76 -2.57 -23.02
C ALA A 822 -2.92 -1.58 -23.21
N VAL A 823 -2.62 -0.28 -23.20
CA VAL A 823 -3.53 0.81 -23.59
C VAL A 823 -3.14 1.38 -24.96
N SER A 824 -4.00 2.18 -25.62
CA SER A 824 -3.69 2.78 -26.92
C SER A 824 -3.14 4.20 -26.79
N ALA A 825 -2.48 4.70 -27.85
CA ALA A 825 -1.99 6.08 -27.96
C ALA A 825 -0.91 6.52 -26.93
N HIS A 826 0.10 5.66 -26.72
CA HIS A 826 1.29 5.95 -25.92
C HIS A 826 2.28 6.88 -26.61
N VAL A 827 3.07 7.60 -25.81
CA VAL A 827 4.30 8.27 -26.27
C VAL A 827 5.51 7.64 -25.56
N LEU A 828 6.47 7.15 -26.35
CA LEU A 828 7.75 6.66 -25.85
C LEU A 828 8.82 7.74 -26.03
N LEU A 829 9.53 8.05 -24.95
CA LEU A 829 10.54 9.10 -24.87
C LEU A 829 11.83 8.55 -24.26
N SER A 830 12.95 9.23 -24.49
CA SER A 830 14.22 8.95 -23.84
C SER A 830 14.63 10.12 -22.94
N TRP A 831 15.12 9.83 -21.74
CA TRP A 831 15.70 10.82 -20.82
C TRP A 831 16.87 10.19 -20.06
N ASN A 832 18.07 10.75 -20.21
CA ASN A 832 19.32 10.19 -19.67
C ASN A 832 19.50 8.71 -20.07
N HIS A 833 19.70 7.81 -19.10
CA HIS A 833 19.79 6.36 -19.31
C HIS A 833 18.45 5.64 -19.12
N LYS A 834 17.32 6.34 -19.28
CA LYS A 834 15.98 5.77 -19.09
C LYS A 834 15.13 5.91 -20.35
N LEU A 835 14.34 4.88 -20.62
CA LEU A 835 13.16 4.97 -21.47
C LEU A 835 11.97 5.38 -20.61
N LEU A 836 11.21 6.36 -21.08
CA LEU A 836 9.99 6.87 -20.46
C LEU A 836 8.81 6.52 -21.35
N LEU A 837 7.78 5.90 -20.79
CA LEU A 837 6.53 5.60 -21.48
C LEU A 837 5.41 6.39 -20.82
N LEU A 838 4.92 7.42 -21.52
CA LEU A 838 3.74 8.18 -21.13
C LEU A 838 2.51 7.52 -21.74
N SER A 839 1.66 6.96 -20.88
CA SER A 839 0.50 6.18 -21.29
C SER A 839 -0.68 7.07 -21.72
N GLY A 840 -1.36 6.67 -22.80
CA GLY A 840 -2.67 7.20 -23.14
C GLY A 840 -3.75 6.53 -22.31
N ASP A 841 -4.61 7.29 -21.64
CA ASP A 841 -5.71 6.75 -20.85
C ASP A 841 -6.93 6.47 -21.76
N THR A 842 -7.29 5.19 -21.91
CA THR A 842 -8.52 4.76 -22.60
C THR A 842 -9.45 3.94 -21.71
N SER A 843 -9.23 3.90 -20.39
CA SER A 843 -9.97 3.04 -19.46
C SER A 843 -10.52 3.83 -18.26
N PRO A 844 -11.77 3.61 -17.84
CA PRO A 844 -12.31 4.21 -16.62
C PRO A 844 -11.74 3.59 -15.32
N LEU A 845 -10.70 2.76 -15.38
CA LEU A 845 -10.10 2.06 -14.22
C LEU A 845 -8.60 2.39 -14.09
N ASP A 846 -8.23 2.83 -12.88
CA ASP A 846 -6.91 3.20 -12.33
C ASP A 846 -6.31 4.60 -12.63
N ASP A 847 -5.98 5.33 -11.55
CA ASP A 847 -5.37 6.68 -11.51
C ASP A 847 -3.88 6.64 -11.11
N ALA A 848 -3.25 5.47 -11.02
CA ALA A 848 -2.02 5.36 -10.22
C ALA A 848 -0.69 5.62 -10.96
N THR A 849 -0.62 5.65 -12.30
CA THR A 849 0.62 6.04 -13.00
C THR A 849 0.46 6.19 -14.52
N ASN A 850 0.50 7.43 -15.01
CA ASN A 850 0.56 7.70 -16.45
C ASN A 850 2.00 7.60 -17.00
N LEU A 851 3.03 7.56 -16.15
CA LEU A 851 4.43 7.46 -16.54
C LEU A 851 5.03 6.12 -16.09
N TRP A 852 5.71 5.43 -17.00
CA TRP A 852 6.54 4.27 -16.71
C TRP A 852 7.97 4.55 -17.12
N GLU A 853 8.93 3.96 -16.42
CA GLU A 853 10.35 4.08 -16.74
C GLU A 853 11.06 2.73 -16.79
N ALA A 854 12.07 2.62 -17.64
CA ALA A 854 12.97 1.48 -17.70
C ALA A 854 14.42 1.94 -17.87
N ASP A 855 15.32 1.47 -17.00
CA ASP A 855 16.74 1.82 -17.03
C ASP A 855 17.47 0.93 -18.05
N VAL A 856 18.09 1.56 -19.06
CA VAL A 856 18.81 0.86 -20.13
C VAL A 856 20.27 0.58 -19.76
N SER A 857 20.82 1.19 -18.71
CA SER A 857 22.21 0.96 -18.29
C SER A 857 22.43 -0.45 -17.72
N LEU A 858 21.40 -1.03 -17.10
CA LEU A 858 21.42 -2.38 -16.52
C LEU A 858 21.50 -3.51 -17.57
N ALA A 859 21.32 -3.18 -18.85
CA ALA A 859 21.42 -4.15 -19.94
C ALA A 859 22.86 -4.43 -20.40
N ASN A 860 23.84 -3.59 -20.01
CA ASN A 860 25.22 -3.64 -20.52
C ASN A 860 26.23 -4.37 -19.61
N ASP A 861 25.82 -4.88 -18.43
CA ASP A 861 26.71 -5.50 -17.44
C ASP A 861 26.95 -7.02 -17.64
N GLY A 862 26.89 -7.53 -18.87
CA GLY A 862 27.28 -8.92 -19.19
C GLY A 862 26.36 -10.01 -18.63
N ALA A 863 25.20 -9.65 -18.06
CA ALA A 863 24.10 -10.57 -17.82
C ALA A 863 23.37 -10.88 -19.14
N PRO A 864 22.67 -12.03 -19.27
CA PRO A 864 21.92 -12.36 -20.47
C PRO A 864 20.96 -11.21 -20.83
N SER A 865 20.97 -10.81 -22.09
CA SER A 865 20.29 -9.65 -22.68
C SER A 865 18.75 -9.72 -22.68
N SER A 866 18.08 -9.99 -21.55
CA SER A 866 16.67 -10.38 -21.63
C SER A 866 15.64 -9.70 -20.75
N LEU A 867 15.93 -8.73 -19.87
CA LEU A 867 14.82 -8.02 -19.19
C LEU A 867 15.12 -6.53 -18.94
N LEU A 868 14.69 -5.68 -19.88
CA LEU A 868 14.34 -4.29 -19.62
C LEU A 868 13.17 -4.28 -18.62
N VAL A 869 13.43 -3.93 -17.36
CA VAL A 869 12.41 -3.94 -16.31
C VAL A 869 11.69 -2.60 -16.28
N TRP A 870 10.44 -2.59 -16.73
CA TRP A 870 9.55 -1.43 -16.59
C TRP A 870 9.07 -1.27 -15.16
N ARG A 871 9.07 -0.04 -14.67
CA ARG A 871 8.55 0.33 -13.36
C ARG A 871 7.59 1.51 -13.50
N PRO A 872 6.43 1.50 -12.83
CA PRO A 872 5.59 2.69 -12.75
C PRO A 872 6.38 3.80 -12.02
N ALA A 873 6.39 5.00 -12.58
CA ALA A 873 7.01 6.18 -11.99
C ALA A 873 5.92 7.04 -11.33
N PRO A 874 5.71 6.97 -10.00
CA PRO A 874 4.67 7.73 -9.33
C PRO A 874 4.90 9.22 -9.57
N CYS A 875 3.88 9.89 -10.12
CA CYS A 875 3.88 11.33 -10.38
C CYS A 875 2.71 11.97 -9.64
N THR A 876 2.91 13.17 -9.11
CA THR A 876 1.88 13.99 -8.43
C THR A 876 1.53 15.20 -9.30
N ALA A 877 0.57 16.02 -8.89
CA ALA A 877 0.23 17.29 -9.54
C ALA A 877 0.32 18.45 -8.54
N VAL A 878 0.59 19.67 -9.02
CA VAL A 878 0.47 20.86 -8.17
C VAL A 878 -0.99 21.08 -7.77
N TYR A 879 -1.17 21.47 -6.51
CA TYR A 879 -2.47 21.57 -5.88
C TYR A 879 -3.43 22.52 -6.61
N GLY A 880 -4.66 22.05 -6.84
CA GLY A 880 -5.72 22.79 -7.54
C GLY A 880 -5.75 22.57 -9.05
N GLU A 881 -4.79 21.82 -9.60
CA GLU A 881 -4.72 21.53 -11.02
C GLU A 881 -4.99 20.03 -11.27
N ALA A 882 -5.97 19.70 -12.12
CA ALA A 882 -6.26 18.33 -12.54
C ALA A 882 -5.31 17.92 -13.67
N VAL A 883 -4.01 17.82 -13.37
CA VAL A 883 -2.93 17.69 -14.36
C VAL A 883 -2.15 16.37 -14.18
N PRO A 884 -1.77 15.67 -15.27
CA PRO A 884 -2.23 15.93 -16.62
C PRO A 884 -3.70 15.52 -16.70
N THR A 885 -4.52 16.34 -17.34
CA THR A 885 -5.90 15.95 -17.66
C THR A 885 -5.87 14.58 -18.32
N ARG A 886 -6.69 13.62 -17.85
CA ARG A 886 -6.75 12.27 -18.43
C ARG A 886 -6.97 12.38 -19.94
N ARG A 887 -6.03 11.80 -20.71
CA ARG A 887 -5.97 12.04 -22.15
C ARG A 887 -5.42 10.87 -22.95
N SER A 888 -5.80 10.83 -24.22
CA SER A 888 -5.23 9.96 -25.25
C SER A 888 -4.76 10.79 -26.45
N ASN A 889 -3.88 10.22 -27.28
CA ASN A 889 -3.42 10.83 -28.54
C ASN A 889 -2.80 12.24 -28.37
N HIS A 890 -2.13 12.48 -27.25
CA HIS A 890 -1.36 13.68 -26.99
C HIS A 890 0.02 13.59 -27.68
N ALA A 891 0.68 14.73 -27.88
CA ALA A 891 2.09 14.75 -28.25
C ALA A 891 2.94 15.07 -27.02
N ALA A 892 4.13 14.47 -26.91
CA ALA A 892 5.07 14.79 -25.83
C ALA A 892 6.52 14.87 -26.32
N VAL A 893 7.34 15.71 -25.69
CA VAL A 893 8.81 15.79 -25.86
C VAL A 893 9.49 15.99 -24.52
N VAL A 894 10.80 15.74 -24.44
CA VAL A 894 11.61 16.03 -23.25
C VAL A 894 12.50 17.25 -23.52
N TRP A 895 12.43 18.24 -22.64
CA TRP A 895 13.22 19.47 -22.63
C TRP A 895 14.02 19.57 -21.31
N GLY A 896 15.31 19.21 -21.36
CA GLY A 896 16.13 19.08 -20.15
C GLY A 896 15.56 18.01 -19.21
N ASP A 897 15.17 18.41 -18.00
CA ASP A 897 14.51 17.55 -17.00
C ASP A 897 12.98 17.73 -16.99
N ILE A 898 12.40 18.40 -17.98
CA ILE A 898 10.95 18.62 -18.08
C ILE A 898 10.40 17.82 -19.26
N LEU A 899 9.43 16.94 -19.00
CA LEU A 899 8.57 16.38 -20.04
C LEU A 899 7.44 17.37 -20.33
N VAL A 900 7.28 17.73 -21.60
CA VAL A 900 6.24 18.64 -22.08
C VAL A 900 5.23 17.85 -22.88
N ALA A 901 3.96 17.88 -22.49
CA ALA A 901 2.84 17.23 -23.19
C ALA A 901 1.83 18.26 -23.69
N PHE A 902 1.31 18.09 -24.91
CA PHE A 902 0.38 19.03 -25.53
C PHE A 902 -0.80 18.31 -26.19
N GLY A 903 -2.00 18.86 -25.97
CA GLY A 903 -3.23 18.45 -26.65
C GLY A 903 -3.67 17.02 -26.34
N GLY A 904 -4.32 16.39 -27.31
CA GLY A 904 -4.94 15.07 -27.17
C GLY A 904 -6.46 15.12 -27.13
N TRP A 905 -7.08 14.03 -26.73
CA TRP A 905 -8.50 13.91 -26.45
C TRP A 905 -8.72 13.65 -24.97
N ASP A 906 -9.80 14.17 -24.41
CA ASP A 906 -10.23 13.86 -23.05
C ASP A 906 -10.49 12.35 -22.84
N ALA A 907 -10.65 11.94 -21.57
CA ALA A 907 -10.88 10.54 -21.18
C ALA A 907 -12.08 9.86 -21.88
N CYS A 908 -13.07 10.65 -22.32
CA CYS A 908 -14.24 10.15 -23.04
C CYS A 908 -14.02 10.03 -24.55
N GLY A 909 -12.91 10.57 -25.07
CA GLY A 909 -12.64 10.67 -26.51
C GLY A 909 -13.58 11.63 -27.24
N LEU A 910 -14.24 12.54 -26.51
CA LEU A 910 -15.30 13.42 -27.05
C LEU A 910 -14.80 14.83 -27.34
N HIS A 911 -13.89 15.34 -26.51
CA HIS A 911 -13.42 16.72 -26.63
C HIS A 911 -11.92 16.77 -26.87
N PRO A 912 -11.46 17.46 -27.93
CA PRO A 912 -10.03 17.71 -28.12
C PRO A 912 -9.52 18.72 -27.08
N LEU A 913 -8.27 18.57 -26.67
CA LEU A 913 -7.60 19.41 -25.68
C LEU A 913 -6.60 20.37 -26.35
N ALA A 914 -6.33 21.50 -25.70
CA ALA A 914 -5.35 22.53 -26.12
C ALA A 914 -4.38 22.93 -25.00
N ASP A 915 -4.42 22.21 -23.89
CA ASP A 915 -3.58 22.44 -22.74
C ASP A 915 -2.13 21.99 -22.98
N LEU A 916 -1.23 22.62 -22.24
CA LEU A 916 0.19 22.29 -22.18
C LEU A 916 0.47 21.81 -20.76
N GLU A 917 0.90 20.57 -20.60
CA GLU A 917 1.20 19.98 -19.30
C GLU A 917 2.70 19.71 -19.17
N LEU A 918 3.25 20.01 -18.02
CA LEU A 918 4.67 19.93 -17.73
C LEU A 918 4.90 18.97 -16.57
N LEU A 919 5.70 17.93 -16.79
CA LEU A 919 6.19 17.05 -15.73
C LEU A 919 7.66 17.31 -15.51
N ASP A 920 8.00 17.75 -14.31
CA ASP A 920 9.40 17.76 -13.87
C ASP A 920 9.83 16.32 -13.54
N LEU A 921 10.77 15.78 -14.32
CA LEU A 921 11.28 14.42 -14.21
C LEU A 921 12.19 14.22 -12.98
N THR A 922 12.67 15.29 -12.37
CA THR A 922 13.42 15.27 -11.11
C THR A 922 12.48 15.25 -9.91
N THR A 923 11.49 16.14 -9.89
CA THR A 923 10.54 16.26 -8.76
C THR A 923 9.32 15.35 -8.88
N ARG A 924 9.09 14.76 -10.06
CA ARG A 924 7.93 13.93 -10.42
C ARG A 924 6.59 14.64 -10.23
N CYS A 925 6.58 15.95 -10.46
CA CYS A 925 5.41 16.79 -10.28
C CYS A 925 4.91 17.36 -11.61
N TRP A 926 3.64 17.14 -11.88
CA TRP A 926 2.89 17.68 -12.99
C TRP A 926 2.37 19.10 -12.69
N THR A 927 2.42 19.98 -13.69
CA THR A 927 1.96 21.37 -13.63
C THR A 927 1.38 21.82 -14.95
N HIS A 928 0.42 22.74 -14.91
CA HIS A 928 -0.05 23.39 -16.11
C HIS A 928 0.99 24.39 -16.64
N GLY A 929 1.29 24.29 -17.93
CA GLY A 929 2.10 25.26 -18.65
C GLY A 929 1.37 26.58 -18.79
N SER A 930 1.70 27.54 -17.93
CA SER A 930 1.22 28.91 -18.07
C SER A 930 1.87 29.57 -19.28
N THR A 931 1.12 29.69 -20.38
CA THR A 931 1.59 30.27 -21.63
C THR A 931 0.90 31.58 -21.96
N VAL A 932 1.61 32.44 -22.70
CA VAL A 932 1.08 33.71 -23.23
C VAL A 932 1.04 33.67 -24.76
N GLY A 933 0.27 34.57 -25.37
CA GLY A 933 0.05 34.55 -26.83
C GLY A 933 -1.14 33.67 -27.23
N ARG A 934 -1.19 33.25 -28.50
CA ARG A 934 -2.33 32.49 -29.04
C ARG A 934 -1.94 31.01 -29.19
N PRO A 935 -2.39 30.12 -28.29
CA PRO A 935 -2.08 28.69 -28.38
C PRO A 935 -2.73 28.05 -29.63
N PRO A 936 -2.22 26.89 -30.09
CA PRO A 936 -2.87 26.12 -31.14
C PRO A 936 -4.31 25.76 -30.75
N SER A 937 -5.21 25.66 -31.74
CA SER A 937 -6.57 25.18 -31.49
C SER A 937 -6.57 23.76 -30.90
N PRO A 938 -7.58 23.39 -30.08
CA PRO A 938 -7.66 22.05 -29.51
C PRO A 938 -7.57 20.95 -30.57
N ARG A 939 -6.72 19.94 -30.34
CA ARG A 939 -6.44 18.88 -31.31
C ARG A 939 -5.84 17.63 -30.69
N GLY A 940 -6.22 16.48 -31.23
CA GLY A 940 -5.56 15.19 -31.00
C GLY A 940 -4.66 14.79 -32.16
N ASN A 941 -3.72 13.88 -31.87
CA ASN A 941 -2.70 13.38 -32.79
C ASN A 941 -1.85 14.46 -33.51
N PRO A 942 -1.44 15.57 -32.85
CA PRO A 942 -0.40 16.41 -33.43
C PRO A 942 0.97 15.69 -33.37
N SER A 943 1.92 16.14 -34.18
CA SER A 943 3.34 15.82 -33.95
C SER A 943 4.02 16.99 -33.24
N MET A 944 4.97 16.69 -32.35
CA MET A 944 5.71 17.68 -31.59
C MET A 944 7.20 17.35 -31.63
N VAL A 945 8.04 18.34 -31.95
CA VAL A 945 9.50 18.18 -32.03
C VAL A 945 10.20 19.31 -31.28
N LEU A 946 11.34 18.98 -30.65
CA LEU A 946 12.20 19.96 -30.00
C LEU A 946 13.25 20.44 -31.03
N ALA A 947 13.07 21.65 -31.56
CA ALA A 947 13.97 22.22 -32.56
C ALA A 947 15.29 22.73 -31.95
N SER A 948 15.22 23.25 -30.73
CA SER A 948 16.39 23.67 -29.95
C SER A 948 16.03 23.67 -28.46
N ASN A 949 17.00 23.95 -27.59
CA ASN A 949 16.73 24.12 -26.15
C ASN A 949 15.86 25.36 -25.82
N ARG A 950 15.39 26.09 -26.84
CA ARG A 950 14.52 27.27 -26.71
C ARG A 950 13.21 27.15 -27.49
N VAL A 951 13.12 26.28 -28.50
CA VAL A 951 11.99 26.26 -29.44
C VAL A 951 11.43 24.86 -29.58
N LEU A 952 10.13 24.74 -29.37
CA LEU A 952 9.33 23.56 -29.62
C LEU A 952 8.35 23.85 -30.76
N LEU A 953 8.22 22.91 -31.71
CA LEU A 953 7.32 23.01 -32.86
C LEU A 953 6.20 21.97 -32.76
N VAL A 954 4.98 22.38 -33.07
CA VAL A 954 3.78 21.52 -33.18
C VAL A 954 3.24 21.60 -34.60
N PHE A 955 2.95 20.44 -35.20
CA PHE A 955 2.41 20.36 -36.55
C PHE A 955 1.21 19.40 -36.65
N GLY A 956 0.17 19.86 -37.35
CA GLY A 956 -0.99 19.07 -37.75
C GLY A 956 -1.92 18.68 -36.60
N GLY A 957 -2.70 17.61 -36.80
CA GLY A 957 -3.68 17.08 -35.85
C GLY A 957 -5.13 17.26 -36.32
N TRP A 958 -6.09 16.89 -35.48
CA TRP A 958 -7.53 16.90 -35.78
C TRP A 958 -8.32 17.36 -34.54
N ASN A 959 -9.45 18.07 -34.70
CA ASN A 959 -10.32 18.52 -33.59
C ASN A 959 -11.76 17.93 -33.49
N GLY A 960 -12.15 17.03 -34.39
CA GLY A 960 -13.50 16.44 -34.48
C GLY A 960 -14.12 16.69 -35.85
N ARG A 961 -13.68 17.75 -36.51
CA ARG A 961 -14.31 18.33 -37.70
C ARG A 961 -13.30 18.62 -38.80
N ASP A 962 -12.22 19.27 -38.41
CA ASP A 962 -11.18 19.81 -39.27
C ASP A 962 -9.84 19.14 -38.91
N ARG A 963 -9.04 18.88 -39.95
CA ARG A 963 -7.63 18.48 -39.80
C ARG A 963 -6.79 19.73 -40.03
N PHE A 964 -5.59 19.75 -39.48
CA PHE A 964 -4.72 20.92 -39.53
C PHE A 964 -3.42 20.64 -40.30
N ASN A 965 -2.83 21.70 -40.86
CA ASN A 965 -1.48 21.73 -41.45
C ASN A 965 -0.70 22.99 -41.01
N ASP A 966 -1.13 23.64 -39.94
CA ASP A 966 -0.42 24.77 -39.33
C ASP A 966 0.84 24.29 -38.61
N VAL A 967 1.86 25.16 -38.63
CA VAL A 967 3.07 25.01 -37.80
C VAL A 967 3.01 26.07 -36.72
N VAL A 968 2.96 25.64 -35.46
CA VAL A 968 2.94 26.53 -34.31
C VAL A 968 4.20 26.31 -33.49
N GLN A 969 4.82 27.40 -33.02
CA GLN A 969 5.98 27.34 -32.16
C GLN A 969 5.68 27.83 -30.74
N LEU A 970 6.37 27.25 -29.78
CA LEU A 970 6.45 27.71 -28.39
C LEU A 970 7.90 28.12 -28.07
N ASP A 971 8.11 29.37 -27.67
CA ASP A 971 9.38 29.81 -27.07
C ASP A 971 9.40 29.35 -25.60
N LEU A 972 10.30 28.42 -25.28
CA LEU A 972 10.45 27.79 -23.95
C LEU A 972 11.13 28.71 -22.91
N THR A 973 11.68 29.85 -23.34
CA THR A 973 12.22 30.86 -22.41
C THR A 973 11.14 31.84 -21.95
N SER A 974 10.28 32.30 -22.87
CA SER A 974 9.20 33.24 -22.58
C SER A 974 7.82 32.61 -22.41
N TRP A 975 7.70 31.28 -22.60
CA TRP A 975 6.44 30.54 -22.61
C TRP A 975 5.38 31.15 -23.53
N SER A 976 5.80 31.61 -24.72
CA SER A 976 4.94 32.32 -25.65
C SER A 976 4.66 31.54 -26.93
N TRP A 977 3.37 31.40 -27.27
CA TRP A 977 2.93 30.78 -28.51
C TRP A 977 2.93 31.76 -29.69
N SER A 978 3.38 31.29 -30.85
CA SER A 978 3.23 32.01 -32.12
C SER A 978 3.03 31.05 -33.30
N THR A 979 2.17 31.43 -34.23
CA THR A 979 1.92 30.65 -35.46
C THR A 979 2.95 31.03 -36.52
N LEU A 980 3.72 30.06 -37.00
CA LEU A 980 4.72 30.25 -38.06
C LEU A 980 4.13 30.07 -39.46
N SER A 981 3.19 29.14 -39.61
CA SER A 981 2.45 28.88 -40.85
C SER A 981 0.97 28.67 -40.52
N ALA A 982 0.08 29.46 -41.10
CA ALA A 982 -1.37 29.38 -40.87
C ALA A 982 -2.05 28.41 -41.85
N HIS A 983 -3.24 27.93 -41.48
CA HIS A 983 -4.10 27.09 -42.31
C HIS A 983 -4.63 27.90 -43.51
N ASP A 984 -3.93 27.84 -44.64
CA ASP A 984 -4.38 28.40 -45.92
C ASP A 984 -4.75 27.24 -46.86
N GLU A 985 -6.04 27.09 -47.18
CA GLU A 985 -6.60 25.97 -47.96
C GLU A 985 -6.12 25.93 -49.43
N LEU A 986 -5.24 26.85 -49.85
CA LEU A 986 -4.94 27.09 -51.27
C LEU A 986 -3.45 27.30 -51.60
N HIS A 987 -2.51 26.96 -50.71
CA HIS A 987 -1.09 27.03 -51.04
C HIS A 987 -0.56 25.67 -51.57
N PRO A 988 -0.20 25.52 -52.85
CA PRO A 988 0.21 24.24 -53.45
C PRO A 988 1.60 23.73 -53.02
N ALA A 989 2.21 24.33 -52.01
CA ALA A 989 3.60 24.09 -51.60
C ALA A 989 3.75 23.54 -50.17
N SER A 990 2.67 23.19 -49.47
CA SER A 990 2.71 22.64 -48.11
C SER A 990 1.98 21.30 -47.99
N PRO A 991 2.25 20.50 -46.95
CA PRO A 991 1.53 19.26 -46.73
C PRO A 991 0.04 19.53 -46.51
N SER A 992 -0.80 18.64 -47.05
CA SER A 992 -2.24 18.72 -46.83
C SER A 992 -2.62 18.55 -45.35
N PRO A 993 -3.75 19.11 -44.89
CA PRO A 993 -4.21 18.97 -43.51
C PRO A 993 -4.38 17.51 -43.07
N ARG A 994 -3.67 17.12 -42.00
CA ARG A 994 -3.47 15.71 -41.64
C ARG A 994 -3.40 15.42 -40.14
N THR A 995 -3.64 14.16 -39.81
CA THR A 995 -3.54 13.55 -38.46
C THR A 995 -2.73 12.25 -38.55
N ASP A 996 -2.29 11.71 -37.41
CA ASP A 996 -1.63 10.40 -37.30
C ASP A 996 -0.34 10.28 -38.14
N HIS A 997 0.26 11.43 -38.50
CA HIS A 997 1.60 11.55 -39.04
C HIS A 997 2.63 11.51 -37.92
N THR A 998 3.90 11.34 -38.30
CA THR A 998 5.03 11.49 -37.40
C THR A 998 5.94 12.61 -37.90
N ALA A 999 6.62 13.28 -36.96
CA ALA A 999 7.62 14.27 -37.29
C ALA A 999 8.90 14.02 -36.48
N ILE A 1000 10.05 14.31 -37.08
CA ILE A 1000 11.35 14.27 -36.44
C ILE A 1000 12.09 15.59 -36.67
N TRP A 1001 12.99 15.93 -35.77
CA TRP A 1001 13.95 17.02 -35.98
C TRP A 1001 15.20 16.47 -36.68
N TRP A 1002 15.61 17.10 -37.78
CA TRP A 1002 16.81 16.74 -38.54
C TRP A 1002 17.87 17.85 -38.36
N PRO A 1003 18.88 17.64 -37.50
CA PRO A 1003 19.94 18.62 -37.30
C PRO A 1003 20.94 18.62 -38.47
N SER A 1004 21.45 19.80 -38.84
CA SER A 1004 22.39 20.02 -39.94
C SER A 1004 23.76 19.33 -39.76
N HIS A 1005 24.08 18.81 -38.57
CA HIS A 1005 25.41 18.28 -38.26
C HIS A 1005 25.70 16.88 -38.86
N SER A 1006 24.74 16.22 -39.49
CA SER A 1006 24.87 14.86 -40.05
C SER A 1006 25.44 14.79 -41.48
N LYS A 1007 26.20 15.79 -41.96
CA LYS A 1007 26.68 15.86 -43.35
C LYS A 1007 28.21 15.93 -43.49
N ASN A 1008 28.76 15.03 -44.32
CA ASN A 1008 30.10 15.12 -44.90
C ASN A 1008 30.31 16.45 -45.63
N GLU A 1009 31.55 16.95 -45.66
CA GLU A 1009 32.01 18.30 -46.10
C GLU A 1009 31.65 18.74 -47.54
N HIS A 1010 30.80 18.04 -48.28
CA HIS A 1010 30.50 18.32 -49.70
C HIS A 1010 29.06 18.68 -50.05
N ASP A 1011 28.15 18.82 -49.07
CA ASP A 1011 26.76 19.21 -49.35
C ASP A 1011 26.38 20.55 -48.68
N ARG A 1012 26.51 21.65 -49.45
CA ARG A 1012 26.18 23.02 -49.02
C ARG A 1012 24.71 23.35 -49.32
N SER A 1013 23.75 22.98 -48.46
CA SER A 1013 22.39 23.57 -48.54
C SER A 1013 21.41 23.40 -47.35
N GLY A 1014 21.71 22.72 -46.25
CA GLY A 1014 20.67 22.37 -45.25
C GLY A 1014 20.70 23.21 -43.98
N ASP A 1015 19.67 24.03 -43.74
CA ASP A 1015 19.34 24.55 -42.40
C ASP A 1015 18.76 23.40 -41.52
N ASP A 1016 18.66 23.58 -40.19
CA ASP A 1016 18.00 22.57 -39.33
C ASP A 1016 16.49 22.52 -39.65
N ILE A 1017 15.95 21.33 -39.93
CA ILE A 1017 14.58 21.17 -40.47
C ILE A 1017 13.75 20.18 -39.66
N MET A 1018 12.42 20.34 -39.71
CA MET A 1018 11.46 19.33 -39.26
C MET A 1018 11.03 18.47 -40.45
N VAL A 1019 11.18 17.15 -40.35
CA VAL A 1019 10.75 16.21 -41.38
C VAL A 1019 9.46 15.51 -40.94
N VAL A 1020 8.45 15.51 -41.80
CA VAL A 1020 7.12 14.91 -41.57
C VAL A 1020 6.91 13.76 -42.54
N PHE A 1021 6.42 12.62 -42.05
CA PHE A 1021 6.10 11.45 -42.87
C PHE A 1021 4.69 10.91 -42.64
N GLY A 1022 3.98 10.68 -43.74
CA GLY A 1022 2.71 9.96 -43.79
C GLY A 1022 1.54 10.66 -43.08
N GLY A 1023 0.68 9.87 -42.45
CA GLY A 1023 -0.53 10.32 -41.77
C GLY A 1023 -1.79 10.11 -42.61
N SER A 1024 -2.89 10.77 -42.23
CA SER A 1024 -4.15 10.67 -42.95
C SER A 1024 -4.66 12.04 -43.37
N ASP A 1025 -5.05 12.15 -44.64
CA ASP A 1025 -5.78 13.26 -45.22
C ASP A 1025 -7.28 12.95 -45.37
N LYS A 1026 -8.15 13.96 -45.17
CA LYS A 1026 -9.62 13.77 -45.13
C LYS A 1026 -10.18 13.25 -46.44
N HIS A 1027 -9.52 13.56 -47.56
CA HIS A 1027 -9.93 13.22 -48.91
C HIS A 1027 -9.12 12.06 -49.50
N GLN A 1028 -7.83 11.98 -49.18
CA GLN A 1028 -6.92 10.99 -49.79
C GLN A 1028 -6.74 9.72 -48.94
N GLY A 1029 -7.13 9.74 -47.66
CA GLY A 1029 -6.91 8.61 -46.75
C GLY A 1029 -5.46 8.56 -46.23
N PRO A 1030 -4.91 7.37 -45.93
CA PRO A 1030 -3.52 7.22 -45.50
C PRO A 1030 -2.53 7.73 -46.55
N LEU A 1031 -1.39 8.26 -46.10
CA LEU A 1031 -0.34 8.87 -46.92
C LEU A 1031 1.03 8.21 -46.67
N ASN A 1032 1.95 8.34 -47.62
CA ASN A 1032 3.36 7.94 -47.53
C ASN A 1032 4.32 9.01 -48.09
N ASP A 1033 3.88 10.27 -48.12
CA ASP A 1033 4.70 11.41 -48.53
C ASP A 1033 5.67 11.83 -47.43
N VAL A 1034 6.84 12.36 -47.82
CA VAL A 1034 7.84 12.96 -46.93
C VAL A 1034 7.91 14.45 -47.24
N TRP A 1035 7.85 15.26 -46.19
CA TRP A 1035 7.94 16.72 -46.27
C TRP A 1035 8.99 17.25 -45.32
N ALA A 1036 9.76 18.25 -45.75
CA ALA A 1036 10.71 18.99 -44.95
C ALA A 1036 10.20 20.41 -44.71
N TYR A 1037 10.27 20.87 -43.46
CA TYR A 1037 9.94 22.24 -43.05
C TYR A 1037 11.17 22.94 -42.50
N ASP A 1038 11.51 24.08 -43.09
CA ASP A 1038 12.60 24.96 -42.64
C ASP A 1038 12.04 26.13 -41.81
N PRO A 1039 12.25 26.14 -40.47
CA PRO A 1039 11.75 27.21 -39.61
C PRO A 1039 12.38 28.58 -39.90
N SER A 1040 13.59 28.63 -40.47
CA SER A 1040 14.26 29.88 -40.82
C SER A 1040 13.57 30.62 -41.97
N ARG A 1041 12.81 29.88 -42.78
CA ARG A 1041 12.03 30.37 -43.94
C ARG A 1041 10.55 30.50 -43.66
N ALA A 1042 10.14 30.44 -42.38
CA ALA A 1042 8.74 30.55 -41.97
C ALA A 1042 8.04 31.77 -42.60
N GLY A 1043 6.86 31.56 -43.16
CA GLY A 1043 6.07 32.59 -43.85
C GLY A 1043 6.46 32.84 -45.31
N THR A 1044 7.43 32.10 -45.87
CA THR A 1044 7.76 32.11 -47.30
C THR A 1044 7.19 30.89 -48.03
N VAL A 1045 7.12 30.95 -49.36
CA VAL A 1045 6.61 29.85 -50.20
C VAL A 1045 7.52 28.62 -50.22
N ASP A 1046 8.80 28.81 -49.89
CA ASP A 1046 9.84 27.78 -49.89
C ASP A 1046 10.10 27.22 -48.47
N ALA A 1047 9.21 27.50 -47.52
CA ALA A 1047 9.30 26.99 -46.14
C ALA A 1047 9.06 25.47 -46.06
N TRP A 1048 8.32 24.92 -47.01
CA TRP A 1048 8.01 23.51 -47.13
C TRP A 1048 8.56 22.96 -48.45
N GLU A 1049 9.16 21.78 -48.39
CA GLU A 1049 9.64 21.05 -49.55
C GLU A 1049 9.15 19.60 -49.46
N GLN A 1050 8.50 19.11 -50.52
CA GLN A 1050 8.17 17.69 -50.61
C GLN A 1050 9.39 16.91 -51.12
N TRP A 1051 9.86 15.94 -50.36
CA TRP A 1051 10.98 15.11 -50.75
C TRP A 1051 10.52 13.89 -51.55
N ILE A 1052 11.21 13.65 -52.67
CA ILE A 1052 10.99 12.47 -53.50
C ILE A 1052 11.90 11.34 -52.99
N CYS A 1053 11.32 10.41 -52.24
CA CYS A 1053 12.04 9.22 -51.80
C CYS A 1053 12.32 8.29 -52.98
N THR A 1054 13.56 7.81 -53.10
CA THR A 1054 13.96 6.79 -54.09
C THR A 1054 14.09 5.43 -53.38
N GLY A 1055 13.73 4.32 -54.06
CA GLY A 1055 13.73 2.97 -53.48
C GLY A 1055 12.33 2.41 -53.16
N GLU A 1056 12.25 1.37 -52.32
CA GLU A 1056 10.98 0.80 -51.85
C GLU A 1056 10.35 1.71 -50.78
N VAL A 1057 9.59 2.70 -51.22
CA VAL A 1057 8.85 3.60 -50.32
C VAL A 1057 7.76 2.79 -49.59
N PRO A 1058 7.65 2.90 -48.25
CA PRO A 1058 6.61 2.20 -47.51
C PRO A 1058 5.20 2.53 -48.03
N PRO A 1059 4.25 1.58 -48.05
CA PRO A 1059 2.87 1.88 -48.41
C PRO A 1059 2.25 2.91 -47.46
N PRO A 1060 1.23 3.66 -47.93
CA PRO A 1060 0.51 4.67 -47.13
C PRO A 1060 0.03 4.14 -45.78
N ARG A 1061 0.28 4.90 -44.70
CA ARG A 1061 0.08 4.44 -43.32
C ARG A 1061 -0.19 5.58 -42.34
N THR A 1062 -0.74 5.21 -41.19
CA THR A 1062 -1.06 6.08 -40.06
C THR A 1062 -0.55 5.47 -38.77
N SER A 1063 -0.43 6.28 -37.72
CA SER A 1063 -0.17 5.83 -36.35
C SER A 1063 1.16 5.07 -36.22
N HIS A 1064 2.17 5.52 -36.97
CA HIS A 1064 3.53 4.99 -37.00
C HIS A 1064 4.50 5.92 -36.26
N ALA A 1065 5.68 5.39 -35.92
CA ALA A 1065 6.78 6.16 -35.36
C ALA A 1065 7.90 6.35 -36.40
N ALA A 1066 8.69 7.42 -36.23
CA ALA A 1066 9.92 7.64 -36.96
C ALA A 1066 11.06 7.95 -35.99
N ILE A 1067 12.27 7.59 -36.40
CA ILE A 1067 13.52 7.94 -35.73
C ILE A 1067 14.52 8.35 -36.81
N LEU A 1068 15.37 9.32 -36.49
CA LEU A 1068 16.57 9.58 -37.28
C LEU A 1068 17.63 8.55 -36.89
N ALA A 1069 17.92 7.61 -37.78
CA ALA A 1069 19.05 6.69 -37.61
C ALA A 1069 20.27 7.30 -38.30
N ASP A 1070 21.25 7.76 -37.52
CA ASP A 1070 22.54 8.16 -38.10
C ASP A 1070 23.21 6.92 -38.66
N SER A 1071 23.38 6.88 -39.99
CA SER A 1071 24.29 5.94 -40.61
C SER A 1071 25.70 6.45 -40.34
N HIS A 1072 26.36 5.92 -39.32
CA HIS A 1072 27.79 5.71 -39.47
C HIS A 1072 27.95 4.80 -40.68
N GLU A 1073 28.44 5.36 -41.79
CA GLU A 1073 28.92 4.55 -42.90
C GLU A 1073 29.91 3.55 -42.30
N ILE A 1074 29.52 2.27 -42.34
CA ILE A 1074 30.42 1.16 -42.06
C ILE A 1074 31.40 1.15 -43.23
N GLU A 1075 32.40 2.03 -43.19
CA GLU A 1075 33.64 1.77 -43.89
C GLU A 1075 34.31 0.62 -43.13
N ASP A 1076 34.45 -0.51 -43.82
CA ASP A 1076 35.25 -1.65 -43.42
C ASP A 1076 36.67 -1.18 -43.04
N MET A 1077 36.89 -0.88 -41.76
CA MET A 1077 38.24 -0.65 -41.23
C MET A 1077 38.34 -1.14 -39.79
N ASP A 1078 39.31 -2.04 -39.64
CA ASP A 1078 39.98 -2.33 -38.39
C ASP A 1078 40.29 -1.04 -37.59
N ASP A 1079 40.27 -1.20 -36.27
CA ASP A 1079 40.91 -0.35 -35.24
C ASP A 1079 40.15 0.86 -34.64
N GLU A 1080 39.92 0.71 -33.33
CA GLU A 1080 40.10 1.67 -32.21
C GLU A 1080 39.28 2.99 -32.12
N ASP A 1081 38.59 3.10 -30.97
CA ASP A 1081 38.31 4.31 -30.15
C ASP A 1081 37.58 5.51 -30.79
N ASP A 1082 36.40 5.84 -30.27
CA ASP A 1082 36.12 7.17 -29.68
C ASP A 1082 34.67 7.24 -29.15
N ASN A 1083 34.50 6.97 -27.85
CA ASN A 1083 33.27 7.30 -27.13
C ASN A 1083 33.58 7.72 -25.68
N ASP A 1084 34.58 8.61 -25.52
CA ASP A 1084 35.12 9.01 -24.21
C ASP A 1084 35.21 10.53 -23.99
N ASP A 1085 34.55 11.40 -24.76
CA ASP A 1085 34.87 12.83 -24.71
C ASP A 1085 34.38 13.59 -23.45
N LEU A 1086 33.23 13.23 -22.86
CA LEU A 1086 32.73 13.89 -21.62
C LEU A 1086 33.36 13.32 -20.34
N ALA A 1087 33.67 12.03 -20.30
CA ALA A 1087 34.37 11.43 -19.18
C ALA A 1087 35.87 11.81 -19.19
N SER A 1088 36.49 11.88 -20.37
CA SER A 1088 37.90 12.29 -20.53
C SER A 1088 38.19 13.69 -20.02
N GLU A 1089 37.27 14.66 -20.18
CA GLU A 1089 37.51 16.03 -19.72
C GLU A 1089 37.56 16.15 -18.18
N ARG A 1090 36.69 15.39 -17.48
CA ARG A 1090 36.70 15.28 -16.02
C ARG A 1090 37.99 14.63 -15.51
N TYR A 1091 38.46 13.56 -16.16
CA TYR A 1091 39.71 12.91 -15.80
C TYR A 1091 40.93 13.81 -16.08
N ARG A 1092 40.94 14.52 -17.21
CA ARG A 1092 41.98 15.51 -17.57
C ARG A 1092 42.03 16.66 -16.56
N LEU A 1093 40.89 17.10 -16.03
CA LEU A 1093 40.83 18.15 -15.00
C LEU A 1093 41.34 17.64 -13.65
N LEU A 1094 40.89 16.46 -13.19
CA LEU A 1094 41.34 15.87 -11.92
C LEU A 1094 42.86 15.63 -11.93
N HIS A 1095 43.40 15.14 -13.05
CA HIS A 1095 44.83 14.92 -13.24
C HIS A 1095 45.62 16.23 -13.24
N ARG A 1096 45.13 17.29 -13.91
CA ARG A 1096 45.75 18.63 -13.89
C ARG A 1096 45.78 19.22 -12.49
N VAL A 1097 44.68 19.12 -11.74
CA VAL A 1097 44.60 19.62 -10.35
C VAL A 1097 45.55 18.86 -9.44
N ALA A 1098 45.65 17.53 -9.58
CA ALA A 1098 46.59 16.73 -8.80
C ALA A 1098 48.05 17.09 -9.11
N CYS A 1099 48.39 17.34 -10.39
CA CYS A 1099 49.72 17.81 -10.79
C CYS A 1099 50.02 19.23 -10.27
N ALA A 1100 49.08 20.17 -10.40
CA ALA A 1100 49.24 21.54 -9.93
C ALA A 1100 49.42 21.63 -8.40
N ARG A 1101 48.84 20.68 -7.65
CA ARG A 1101 48.97 20.59 -6.19
C ARG A 1101 50.19 19.78 -5.72
N GLY A 1102 51.03 19.31 -6.63
CA GLY A 1102 52.25 18.57 -6.28
C GLY A 1102 52.02 17.11 -5.86
N TYR A 1103 50.82 16.57 -6.04
CA TYR A 1103 50.53 15.19 -5.65
C TYR A 1103 51.18 14.20 -6.63
N ARG A 1104 51.76 13.14 -6.09
CA ARG A 1104 52.44 12.09 -6.87
C ARG A 1104 51.46 11.01 -7.39
N GLN A 1105 50.32 10.87 -6.74
CA GLN A 1105 49.26 9.95 -7.15
C GLN A 1105 47.92 10.46 -6.59
N TYR A 1106 46.83 10.03 -7.19
CA TYR A 1106 45.48 10.21 -6.66
C TYR A 1106 44.65 8.95 -6.93
N VAL A 1107 43.55 8.77 -6.21
CA VAL A 1107 42.59 7.69 -6.49
C VAL A 1107 41.52 8.27 -7.39
N ASP A 1108 41.29 7.63 -8.54
CA ASP A 1108 40.20 8.00 -9.43
C ASP A 1108 38.85 7.70 -8.75
N PRO A 1109 37.97 8.69 -8.53
CA PRO A 1109 36.68 8.47 -7.88
C PRO A 1109 35.74 7.60 -8.70
N GLY A 1110 35.90 7.54 -10.03
CA GLY A 1110 35.04 6.75 -10.91
C GLY A 1110 35.39 5.26 -10.88
N SER A 1111 36.67 4.92 -10.95
CA SER A 1111 37.13 3.52 -11.03
C SER A 1111 37.72 2.94 -9.74
N GLY A 1112 38.03 3.78 -8.74
CA GLY A 1112 38.68 3.37 -7.49
C GLY A 1112 40.17 3.03 -7.61
N TYR A 1113 40.76 3.11 -8.80
CA TYR A 1113 42.18 2.82 -9.01
C TYR A 1113 43.11 3.98 -8.61
N THR A 1114 44.31 3.64 -8.16
CA THR A 1114 45.37 4.63 -7.91
C THR A 1114 46.06 5.02 -9.21
N VAL A 1115 45.98 6.30 -9.57
CA VAL A 1115 46.57 6.91 -10.76
C VAL A 1115 47.81 7.70 -10.38
N PHE A 1116 48.94 7.41 -11.02
CA PHE A 1116 50.20 8.15 -10.83
C PHE A 1116 50.21 9.42 -11.68
N THR A 1117 50.63 10.54 -11.10
CA THR A 1117 50.68 11.84 -11.82
C THR A 1117 51.94 11.97 -12.67
N ALA A 1118 51.94 12.93 -13.60
CA ALA A 1118 53.13 13.27 -14.38
C ALA A 1118 54.35 13.64 -13.52
N LEU A 1119 54.15 14.19 -12.31
CA LEU A 1119 55.20 14.46 -11.32
C LEU A 1119 55.85 13.18 -10.77
N TYR A 1120 55.08 12.12 -10.56
CA TYR A 1120 55.63 10.83 -10.12
C TYR A 1120 56.47 10.16 -11.21
N LEU A 1121 56.07 10.32 -12.47
CA LEU A 1121 56.75 9.72 -13.61
C LEU A 1121 58.03 10.47 -14.04
N LYS A 1122 58.17 11.76 -13.72
CA LYS A 1122 59.38 12.57 -14.01
C LYS A 1122 60.66 12.05 -13.33
N ASP A 1123 60.52 11.38 -12.19
CA ASP A 1123 61.66 10.92 -11.37
C ASP A 1123 62.01 9.43 -11.55
N ARG A 1124 61.42 8.73 -12.53
CA ARG A 1124 61.64 7.28 -12.73
C ARG A 1124 61.85 6.90 -14.19
N ALA A 1125 62.67 5.88 -14.41
CA ALA A 1125 62.83 5.26 -15.72
C ALA A 1125 61.60 4.40 -16.07
N CYS A 1126 61.20 4.42 -17.35
CA CYS A 1126 60.09 3.62 -17.87
C CYS A 1126 60.24 2.13 -17.49
N CYS A 1127 59.20 1.54 -16.91
CA CYS A 1127 59.21 0.14 -16.45
C CYS A 1127 59.08 -0.88 -17.60
N GLY A 1128 58.67 -0.45 -18.80
CA GLY A 1128 58.61 -1.29 -20.00
C GLY A 1128 57.38 -2.19 -20.14
N TYR A 1129 56.38 -2.05 -19.27
CA TYR A 1129 55.11 -2.78 -19.36
C TYR A 1129 53.99 -1.82 -19.81
N LYS A 1130 53.14 -2.26 -20.74
CA LYS A 1130 52.07 -1.47 -21.39
C LYS A 1130 50.97 -1.03 -20.41
N CYS A 1131 51.25 -0.11 -19.49
CA CYS A 1131 50.27 0.43 -18.55
C CYS A 1131 49.43 1.55 -19.18
N ARG A 1132 48.11 1.50 -18.96
CA ARG A 1132 47.06 2.34 -19.57
C ARG A 1132 47.11 3.84 -19.24
N HIS A 1133 48.05 4.27 -18.40
CA HIS A 1133 48.12 5.62 -17.84
C HIS A 1133 49.45 6.31 -18.16
N CYS A 1134 50.18 5.81 -19.16
CA CYS A 1134 51.45 6.38 -19.58
C CYS A 1134 51.21 7.64 -20.43
N PRO A 1135 51.75 8.83 -20.07
CA PRO A 1135 51.51 10.07 -20.79
C PRO A 1135 52.13 10.10 -22.20
N TRP A 1136 52.89 9.06 -22.58
CA TRP A 1136 53.41 8.89 -23.94
C TRP A 1136 52.50 8.07 -24.87
N GLY A 1137 51.26 7.77 -24.44
CA GLY A 1137 50.20 7.19 -25.27
C GLY A 1137 50.61 5.87 -25.93
N HIS A 1138 50.50 4.74 -25.20
CA HIS A 1138 50.55 3.34 -25.66
C HIS A 1138 51.62 2.88 -26.69
N LYS A 1139 52.55 3.73 -27.14
CA LYS A 1139 53.62 3.39 -28.09
C LYS A 1139 54.92 3.17 -27.32
N ASN A 1140 55.53 2.00 -27.54
CA ASN A 1140 56.77 1.58 -26.91
C ASN A 1140 57.89 2.62 -27.06
N VAL A 1141 58.15 3.43 -26.04
CA VAL A 1141 59.34 4.29 -25.99
C VAL A 1141 60.57 3.39 -25.81
N LYS A 1142 61.46 3.37 -26.81
CA LYS A 1142 62.71 2.57 -26.73
C LYS A 1142 63.53 3.02 -25.50
N LYS A 1143 64.01 2.03 -24.75
CA LYS A 1143 64.83 2.22 -23.53
C LYS A 1143 66.03 3.13 -23.84
N GLY A 1144 66.12 4.28 -23.18
CA GLY A 1144 67.27 5.20 -23.25
C GLY A 1144 67.05 6.57 -23.91
N VAL A 1145 65.84 6.89 -24.39
CA VAL A 1145 65.58 8.21 -25.00
C VAL A 1145 65.18 9.23 -23.91
N LYS A 1146 65.99 10.27 -23.71
CA LYS A 1146 65.58 11.46 -22.96
C LYS A 1146 64.81 12.40 -23.90
N ASN A 1147 63.54 12.61 -23.55
CA ASN A 1147 62.57 13.61 -24.00
C ASN A 1147 62.58 13.95 -25.53
N PRO A 1148 61.70 13.35 -26.34
CA PRO A 1148 61.67 13.61 -27.78
C PRO A 1148 60.98 14.92 -28.19
N ASN A 1149 60.47 15.75 -27.27
CA ASN A 1149 59.97 17.07 -27.66
C ASN A 1149 60.13 18.13 -26.55
N PRO A 1150 61.14 19.01 -26.63
CA PRO A 1150 61.36 20.06 -25.63
C PRO A 1150 60.47 21.31 -25.81
N ASN A 1151 59.62 21.38 -26.83
CA ASN A 1151 58.88 22.60 -27.20
C ASN A 1151 57.37 22.58 -26.93
N LEU A 1152 56.87 21.66 -26.11
CA LEU A 1152 55.49 21.70 -25.61
C LEU A 1152 55.51 22.25 -24.17
N GLU A 1153 55.25 23.54 -24.03
CA GLU A 1153 54.79 24.09 -22.74
C GLU A 1153 53.32 23.70 -22.57
N TRP A 1154 53.03 22.82 -21.61
CA TRP A 1154 51.70 22.42 -21.17
C TRP A 1154 51.48 22.79 -19.71
#